data_AF-A0A954MYY5-F1
#
_entry.id   AF-A0A954MYY5-F1
#
_cell.length_a   1.000
_cell.length_b   1.000
_cell.length_c   1.000
_cell.angle_alpha   90.00
_cell.angle_beta   90.00
_cell.angle_gamma   90.00
#
_symmetry.space_group_name_H-M   'P 1'
#
loop_
_entity.id
_entity.type
_entity.pdbx_description
1 polymer ?
#
loop_
_entity_poly.entity_id
_entity_poly.type
_entity_poly.pdbx_seq_one_letter_code
_entity_poly.pdbx_strand_id
1 'polypeptide(L)'
;MTVHESAKLLFDGTQAVTGNGAIVLSHTDLSGLIAVSSGMTLTIDTGITVRGSGTIGWSPTFGGGQNVSLQLLGKVVADVAFGAIRLDPNGSGTIRISGELAALDGGLIHLRGTTVFSESSTLTQSGDGTIRLFRGFSSEMISPSQFKVSGIVTFDGTGTAGNPNLLEVMGVDRGLTSAGFQNNFGFGMLSLNGAEYVKLVDEVDNSYGNGPEALYANSIFVPAGTTLDLNGFNVYVRSLLLEGQVINGTIQQMLDSGELAVGTPTPGVISTSGERDEWTFFSRADRDLTIEINFGSGGVNPALQPSLDWGTVTVFDPNGQILAVESSTEGGVIRFRHLQTPLEGSYRVRIQASNGHVFETGNYVLSVYDSTSNRRSLLLNEPVSGILTTPYADDRWEFTADSVTSLKFDLRNSSTPGISFTLIGPNDFVVIPETTGDSAIVTLPFSGTYTLIAHHLSGRTGSYSFSLDQTSLGVLPFNGSVNETLTRSGQAKLFKVTVPSTQILTLQLSDPTTTDRIEMYARYGSPPTRGVYDYRFNAPGSNQRITVPSATAGDWYVLIYSENVPTSRNVSLSSSGVFTTLSSVVPEISGNSVPVTMKLTGAGFVAGTSVSLVSLDGTRTYSPQNFSIDSLTQITATFPSQIPSGHYSIRVNTPYGSYQLQNSFEFTTGTEAHLETELIIPAVLGRHAFATLYIEYANTGDVPMPAP
;
A
#
# COMPACT_ATOMS: atom_id res chain seq x y z
N MET A 1 57.98 5.77 16.71
CA MET A 1 58.97 5.34 17.73
C MET A 1 58.42 4.10 18.43
N THR A 2 59.26 3.13 18.77
CA THR A 2 58.86 1.94 19.54
C THR A 2 59.53 1.99 20.91
N VAL A 3 58.75 1.82 21.98
CA VAL A 3 59.24 1.67 23.34
C VAL A 3 59.21 0.17 23.66
N HIS A 4 60.39 -0.45 23.58
CA HIS A 4 60.55 -1.88 23.81
C HIS A 4 60.30 -2.27 25.28
N GLU A 5 60.17 -3.57 25.53
CA GLU A 5 60.06 -4.13 26.87
C GLU A 5 61.23 -3.67 27.73
N SER A 6 60.95 -3.30 28.98
CA SER A 6 61.87 -2.69 29.94
C SER A 6 62.39 -1.29 29.57
N ALA A 7 61.81 -0.62 28.56
CA ALA A 7 62.10 0.77 28.21
C ALA A 7 60.98 1.72 28.62
N LYS A 8 61.33 2.99 28.89
CA LYS A 8 60.35 4.03 29.25
C LYS A 8 60.78 5.40 28.76
N LEU A 9 59.80 6.25 28.51
CA LEU A 9 60.00 7.70 28.33
C LEU A 9 59.52 8.41 29.59
N LEU A 10 60.36 9.27 30.17
CA LEU A 10 60.06 10.00 31.40
C LEU A 10 59.69 11.44 31.09
N PHE A 11 58.59 11.90 31.69
CA PHE A 11 58.10 13.27 31.57
C PHE A 11 58.07 13.91 32.97
N ASP A 12 58.82 14.99 33.15
CA ASP A 12 58.98 15.70 34.42
C ASP A 12 58.51 17.16 34.28
N GLY A 13 57.39 17.48 34.92
CA GLY A 13 56.64 18.72 34.78
C GLY A 13 55.53 18.61 33.73
N THR A 14 54.57 19.55 33.75
CA THR A 14 53.48 19.58 32.76
C THR A 14 54.03 19.73 31.35
N GLN A 15 53.78 18.74 30.50
CA GLN A 15 54.39 18.62 29.17
C GLN A 15 53.42 17.97 28.17
N ALA A 16 53.70 18.20 26.88
CA ALA A 16 52.97 17.59 25.78
C ALA A 16 53.90 16.79 24.86
N VAL A 17 53.44 15.63 24.43
CA VAL A 17 54.01 14.88 23.31
C VAL A 17 53.38 15.42 22.03
N THR A 18 54.16 16.15 21.23
CA THR A 18 53.67 16.86 20.03
C THR A 18 54.31 16.31 18.75
N GLY A 19 53.75 16.72 17.61
CA GLY A 19 54.18 16.28 16.27
C GLY A 19 53.23 15.25 15.66
N ASN A 20 53.69 14.59 14.58
CA ASN A 20 52.91 13.60 13.84
C ASN A 20 53.59 12.24 13.86
N GLY A 21 52.87 11.19 14.26
CA GLY A 21 53.35 9.81 14.17
C GLY A 21 52.87 8.88 15.28
N ALA A 22 53.40 7.66 15.29
CA ALA A 22 53.02 6.63 16.23
C ALA A 22 54.09 6.34 17.29
N ILE A 23 53.67 6.16 18.54
CA ILE A 23 54.43 5.57 19.64
C ILE A 23 53.87 4.17 19.87
N VAL A 24 54.69 3.15 19.64
CA VAL A 24 54.30 1.75 19.85
C VAL A 24 54.88 1.26 21.18
N LEU A 25 54.00 0.90 22.11
CA LEU A 25 54.35 0.26 23.38
C LEU A 25 54.27 -1.26 23.20
N SER A 26 55.19 -2.01 23.81
CA SER A 26 55.35 -3.46 23.53
C SER A 26 55.04 -4.39 24.70
N HIS A 27 54.79 -3.86 25.90
CA HIS A 27 54.47 -4.66 27.08
C HIS A 27 53.73 -3.83 28.13
N THR A 28 52.60 -4.34 28.66
CA THR A 28 51.69 -3.62 29.58
C THR A 28 52.38 -2.90 30.74
N ASP A 29 53.18 -3.62 31.53
CA ASP A 29 53.82 -3.04 32.73
C ASP A 29 55.27 -2.57 32.50
N LEU A 30 55.91 -3.06 31.42
CA LEU A 30 57.35 -2.88 31.17
C LEU A 30 57.64 -1.90 30.03
N SER A 31 56.63 -1.27 29.44
CA SER A 31 56.78 -0.24 28.42
C SER A 31 55.83 0.92 28.71
N GLY A 32 56.31 2.17 28.65
CA GLY A 32 55.40 3.27 28.93
C GLY A 32 55.92 4.70 28.78
N LEU A 33 54.94 5.61 28.79
CA LEU A 33 55.08 7.05 28.89
C LEU A 33 54.82 7.46 30.34
N ILE A 34 55.89 7.68 31.10
CA ILE A 34 55.83 7.76 32.57
C ILE A 34 55.88 9.22 33.03
N ALA A 35 54.83 9.66 33.70
CA ALA A 35 54.73 10.98 34.31
C ALA A 35 55.29 10.93 35.74
N VAL A 36 56.39 11.65 36.01
CA VAL A 36 57.13 11.50 37.28
C VAL A 36 56.83 12.55 38.34
N SER A 37 56.36 13.74 37.96
CA SER A 37 56.05 14.80 38.93
C SER A 37 54.59 14.70 39.39
N SER A 38 54.35 14.84 40.69
CA SER A 38 52.99 14.79 41.22
C SER A 38 52.17 16.01 40.76
N GLY A 39 50.90 15.80 40.42
CA GLY A 39 50.00 16.87 39.96
C GLY A 39 50.27 17.40 38.55
N MET A 40 51.19 16.80 37.78
CA MET A 40 51.48 17.25 36.42
C MET A 40 50.38 16.84 35.43
N THR A 41 50.30 17.54 34.31
CA THR A 41 49.51 17.11 33.15
C THR A 41 50.43 16.56 32.06
N LEU A 42 50.17 15.34 31.60
CA LEU A 42 50.77 14.77 30.39
C LEU A 42 49.76 14.83 29.25
N THR A 43 50.09 15.60 28.22
CA THR A 43 49.25 15.73 27.02
C THR A 43 49.78 14.87 25.88
N ILE A 44 48.92 14.06 25.26
CA ILE A 44 49.17 13.41 23.97
C ILE A 44 48.44 14.24 22.90
N ASP A 45 49.20 14.95 22.07
CA ASP A 45 48.64 15.92 21.12
C ASP A 45 47.97 15.23 19.90
N THR A 46 47.16 15.99 19.17
CA THR A 46 46.27 15.53 18.07
C THR A 46 46.95 14.72 16.97
N GLY A 47 48.22 15.00 16.66
CA GLY A 47 48.99 14.29 15.64
C GLY A 47 49.62 12.97 16.10
N ILE A 48 49.51 12.62 17.39
CA ILE A 48 50.16 11.46 17.99
C ILE A 48 49.18 10.29 18.14
N THR A 49 49.64 9.10 17.76
CA THR A 49 48.98 7.82 18.06
C THR A 49 49.83 7.01 19.02
N VAL A 50 49.34 6.70 20.22
CA VAL A 50 49.95 5.70 21.10
C VAL A 50 49.24 4.38 20.89
N ARG A 51 49.96 3.31 20.57
CA ARG A 51 49.36 1.99 20.30
C ARG A 51 50.15 0.82 20.88
N GLY A 52 49.56 -0.37 20.87
CA GLY A 52 50.19 -1.59 21.35
C GLY A 52 49.80 -1.95 22.79
N SER A 53 50.79 -2.19 23.64
CA SER A 53 50.62 -2.65 25.03
C SER A 53 51.59 -1.92 25.95
N GLY A 54 51.11 -1.21 26.98
CA GLY A 54 51.96 -0.42 27.86
C GLY A 54 51.22 0.48 28.83
N THR A 55 51.95 1.39 29.48
CA THR A 55 51.39 2.31 30.48
C THR A 55 51.58 3.78 30.08
N ILE A 56 50.57 4.62 30.31
CA ILE A 56 50.64 6.09 30.23
C ILE A 56 50.27 6.66 31.61
N GLY A 57 51.14 7.49 32.18
CA GLY A 57 50.99 8.05 33.52
C GLY A 57 51.86 7.32 34.56
N TRP A 58 51.28 6.88 35.67
CA TRP A 58 51.97 6.12 36.70
C TRP A 58 52.07 4.63 36.33
N SER A 59 53.22 4.01 36.60
CA SER A 59 53.47 2.59 36.33
C SER A 59 53.68 1.79 37.63
N PRO A 60 53.11 0.57 37.75
CA PRO A 60 53.40 -0.31 38.88
C PRO A 60 54.88 -0.73 38.94
N THR A 61 55.54 -0.80 37.79
CA THR A 61 56.96 -1.21 37.69
C THR A 61 57.92 -0.03 37.79
N PHE A 62 57.61 1.09 37.12
CA PHE A 62 58.53 2.22 37.04
C PHE A 62 58.23 3.35 38.04
N GLY A 63 57.11 3.29 38.75
CA GLY A 63 56.63 4.35 39.61
C GLY A 63 56.09 5.54 38.81
N GLY A 64 56.14 6.73 39.43
CA GLY A 64 55.67 7.99 38.85
C GLY A 64 55.10 8.93 39.91
N GLY A 65 54.61 10.08 39.47
CA GLY A 65 53.93 11.05 40.32
C GLY A 65 52.56 10.54 40.81
N GLN A 66 52.04 11.17 41.86
CA GLN A 66 50.64 11.01 42.28
C GLN A 66 49.76 12.07 41.65
N ASN A 67 48.49 11.75 41.43
CA ASN A 67 47.46 12.67 40.92
C ASN A 67 47.86 13.34 39.60
N VAL A 68 48.49 12.61 38.69
CA VAL A 68 48.82 13.14 37.36
C VAL A 68 47.55 13.19 36.51
N SER A 69 47.40 14.21 35.68
CA SER A 69 46.28 14.31 34.74
C SER A 69 46.75 13.91 33.33
N LEU A 70 45.95 13.11 32.64
CA LEU A 70 46.22 12.68 31.28
C LEU A 70 45.26 13.40 30.34
N GLN A 71 45.79 14.17 29.39
CA GLN A 71 45.01 14.87 28.36
C GLN A 71 45.28 14.21 27.00
N LEU A 72 44.32 13.45 26.49
CA LEU A 72 44.46 12.67 25.26
C LEU A 72 43.73 13.36 24.10
N LEU A 73 44.45 14.24 23.39
CA LEU A 73 43.95 14.91 22.18
C LEU A 73 44.17 14.05 20.92
N GLY A 74 45.21 13.21 20.93
CA GLY A 74 45.52 12.25 19.88
C GLY A 74 44.79 10.92 20.04
N LYS A 75 45.36 9.85 19.45
CA LYS A 75 44.79 8.49 19.49
C LYS A 75 45.49 7.61 20.51
N VAL A 76 44.75 6.80 21.26
CA VAL A 76 45.27 5.72 22.09
C VAL A 76 44.56 4.41 21.71
N VAL A 77 45.32 3.43 21.22
CA VAL A 77 44.79 2.21 20.61
C VAL A 77 45.42 0.96 21.23
N ALA A 78 44.65 0.18 22.00
CA ALA A 78 45.05 -1.14 22.43
C ALA A 78 44.64 -2.15 21.35
N ASP A 79 45.61 -2.61 20.56
CA ASP A 79 45.45 -3.45 19.36
C ASP A 79 46.31 -4.72 19.40
N VAL A 80 46.65 -5.17 20.60
CA VAL A 80 47.41 -6.40 20.83
C VAL A 80 46.53 -7.34 21.64
N ALA A 81 46.14 -8.46 21.05
CA ALA A 81 45.37 -9.51 21.73
C ALA A 81 46.01 -9.89 23.06
N PHE A 82 45.22 -9.89 24.15
CA PHE A 82 45.66 -10.13 25.53
C PHE A 82 46.65 -9.09 26.11
N GLY A 83 47.09 -8.12 25.31
CA GLY A 83 47.86 -6.97 25.75
C GLY A 83 46.95 -5.86 26.28
N ALA A 84 47.49 -5.01 27.15
CA ALA A 84 46.74 -3.90 27.71
C ALA A 84 47.48 -2.56 27.59
N ILE A 85 46.71 -1.49 27.31
CA ILE A 85 47.12 -0.12 27.57
C ILE A 85 46.50 0.35 28.88
N ARG A 86 47.35 0.76 29.82
CA ARG A 86 46.96 1.26 31.13
C ARG A 86 47.12 2.76 31.20
N LEU A 87 46.03 3.46 31.44
CA LEU A 87 46.00 4.89 31.73
C LEU A 87 45.81 5.05 33.24
N ASP A 88 46.86 5.44 33.94
CA ASP A 88 46.82 5.53 35.41
C ASP A 88 47.31 6.88 35.93
N PRO A 89 46.41 7.70 36.51
CA PRO A 89 46.77 8.95 37.15
C PRO A 89 47.35 8.80 38.57
N ASN A 90 47.27 7.60 39.17
CA ASN A 90 47.69 7.28 40.53
C ASN A 90 47.12 8.22 41.60
N GLY A 91 45.82 8.08 41.84
CA GLY A 91 45.08 8.84 42.83
C GLY A 91 43.85 9.52 42.23
N SER A 92 43.71 10.82 42.49
CA SER A 92 42.57 11.65 42.09
C SER A 92 42.80 12.45 40.80
N GLY A 93 43.90 12.21 40.08
CA GLY A 93 44.12 12.82 38.76
C GLY A 93 43.10 12.30 37.74
N THR A 94 42.87 13.06 36.67
CA THR A 94 41.80 12.79 35.69
C THR A 94 42.36 12.24 34.39
N ILE A 95 41.57 11.41 33.70
CA ILE A 95 41.83 11.00 32.32
C ILE A 95 40.83 11.74 31.44
N ARG A 96 41.27 12.79 30.73
CA ARG A 96 40.43 13.52 29.79
C ARG A 96 40.77 13.10 28.37
N ILE A 97 39.77 12.61 27.66
CA ILE A 97 39.89 12.20 26.26
C ILE A 97 39.19 13.27 25.41
N SER A 98 39.85 13.71 24.35
CA SER A 98 39.31 14.63 23.35
C SER A 98 39.57 14.12 21.92
N GLY A 99 40.47 13.15 21.76
CA GLY A 99 40.72 12.40 20.53
C GLY A 99 40.06 11.01 20.54
N GLU A 100 40.80 9.99 20.12
CA GLU A 100 40.28 8.63 19.96
C GLU A 100 40.85 7.68 21.03
N LEU A 101 39.96 6.90 21.67
CA LEU A 101 40.33 5.75 22.48
C LEU A 101 39.77 4.49 21.82
N ALA A 102 40.61 3.48 21.58
CA ALA A 102 40.18 2.28 20.86
C ALA A 102 40.71 0.97 21.45
N ALA A 103 39.82 0.01 21.75
CA ALA A 103 40.13 -1.36 22.15
C ALA A 103 39.77 -2.33 21.01
N LEU A 104 40.79 -2.80 20.29
CA LEU A 104 40.68 -3.55 19.04
C LEU A 104 41.39 -4.91 19.16
N ASP A 105 41.00 -5.87 18.33
CA ASP A 105 41.71 -7.14 18.13
C ASP A 105 42.04 -7.89 19.44
N GLY A 106 41.07 -7.96 20.37
CA GLY A 106 41.25 -8.58 21.68
C GLY A 106 42.11 -7.78 22.68
N GLY A 107 42.42 -6.53 22.37
CA GLY A 107 43.17 -5.61 23.22
C GLY A 107 42.35 -5.07 24.41
N LEU A 108 43.06 -4.76 25.50
CA LEU A 108 42.47 -4.31 26.76
C LEU A 108 42.87 -2.86 27.08
N ILE A 109 41.92 -2.05 27.53
CA ILE A 109 42.19 -0.73 28.09
C ILE A 109 41.85 -0.71 29.58
N HIS A 110 42.80 -0.28 30.41
CA HIS A 110 42.59 -0.01 31.83
C HIS A 110 42.52 1.49 32.08
N LEU A 111 41.35 1.97 32.50
CA LEU A 111 41.09 3.36 32.89
C LEU A 111 41.07 3.45 34.42
N ARG A 112 42.20 3.84 35.03
CA ARG A 112 42.39 3.76 36.49
C ARG A 112 42.05 5.03 37.26
N GLY A 113 41.63 6.08 36.57
CA GLY A 113 41.11 7.31 37.15
C GLY A 113 39.73 7.66 36.61
N THR A 114 39.14 8.71 37.16
CA THR A 114 37.89 9.27 36.63
C THR A 114 38.12 9.70 35.19
N THR A 115 37.33 9.13 34.29
CA THR A 115 37.48 9.32 32.85
C THR A 115 36.37 10.23 32.33
N VAL A 116 36.78 11.27 31.60
CA VAL A 116 35.87 12.22 30.96
C VAL A 116 36.13 12.22 29.46
N PHE A 117 35.13 11.88 28.67
CA PHE A 117 35.17 12.03 27.22
C PHE A 117 34.64 13.42 26.86
N SER A 118 35.40 14.20 26.09
CA SER A 118 34.96 15.51 25.59
C SER A 118 33.98 15.34 24.41
N GLU A 119 33.24 16.39 24.04
CA GLU A 119 32.31 16.40 22.89
C GLU A 119 32.92 15.85 21.57
N SER A 120 34.21 16.13 21.33
CA SER A 120 34.92 15.71 20.11
C SER A 120 35.44 14.27 20.13
N SER A 121 35.32 13.58 21.26
CA SER A 121 35.97 12.29 21.47
C SER A 121 35.38 11.19 20.58
N THR A 122 36.14 10.13 20.36
CA THR A 122 35.64 8.89 19.76
C THR A 122 36.06 7.71 20.62
N LEU A 123 35.11 6.84 20.95
CA LEU A 123 35.35 5.58 21.66
C LEU A 123 34.99 4.41 20.75
N THR A 124 35.96 3.57 20.44
CA THR A 124 35.76 2.39 19.60
C THR A 124 36.15 1.12 20.36
N GLN A 125 35.26 0.13 20.36
CA GLN A 125 35.53 -1.19 20.92
C GLN A 125 34.95 -2.28 20.00
N SER A 126 35.85 -3.12 19.51
CA SER A 126 35.53 -4.36 18.78
C SER A 126 34.85 -5.39 19.69
N GLY A 127 34.17 -6.39 19.12
CA GLY A 127 33.41 -7.38 19.90
C GLY A 127 34.28 -8.23 20.85
N ASP A 128 35.56 -8.39 20.55
CA ASP A 128 36.55 -9.12 21.38
C ASP A 128 37.44 -8.20 22.22
N GLY A 129 37.47 -6.89 21.95
CA GLY A 129 38.14 -5.90 22.79
C GLY A 129 37.49 -5.73 24.16
N THR A 130 38.26 -5.29 25.17
CA THR A 130 37.76 -5.08 26.55
C THR A 130 38.15 -3.71 27.09
N ILE A 131 37.23 -3.05 27.82
CA ILE A 131 37.50 -1.81 28.56
C ILE A 131 37.21 -2.07 30.04
N ARG A 132 38.16 -1.73 30.92
CA ARG A 132 37.95 -1.77 32.37
C ARG A 132 38.01 -0.38 32.98
N LEU A 133 36.95 -0.03 33.68
CA LEU A 133 36.77 1.22 34.40
C LEU A 133 36.97 0.95 35.89
N PHE A 134 37.97 1.58 36.51
CA PHE A 134 38.20 1.46 37.96
C PHE A 134 37.57 2.63 38.74
N ARG A 135 37.12 3.67 38.03
CA ARG A 135 36.42 4.86 38.56
C ARG A 135 35.31 5.27 37.60
N GLY A 136 34.67 6.41 37.87
CA GLY A 136 33.54 6.90 37.08
C GLY A 136 33.86 7.16 35.60
N PHE A 137 32.82 7.00 34.78
CA PHE A 137 32.73 7.28 33.35
C PHE A 137 31.76 8.45 33.15
N SER A 138 32.28 9.57 32.66
CA SER A 138 31.50 10.74 32.24
C SER A 138 31.78 11.05 30.77
N SER A 139 30.78 11.53 30.05
CA SER A 139 30.88 11.77 28.62
C SER A 139 30.14 13.04 28.24
N GLU A 140 30.83 13.93 27.53
CA GLU A 140 30.28 15.11 26.88
C GLU A 140 29.93 14.82 25.40
N MET A 141 30.04 13.57 24.92
CA MET A 141 29.76 13.25 23.51
C MET A 141 28.30 13.52 23.14
N ILE A 142 28.06 14.24 22.04
CA ILE A 142 26.70 14.54 21.55
C ILE A 142 26.32 13.78 20.28
N SER A 143 27.25 13.02 19.68
CA SER A 143 27.00 12.22 18.49
C SER A 143 27.15 10.73 18.78
N PRO A 144 26.05 9.94 18.74
CA PRO A 144 26.11 8.49 18.95
C PRO A 144 27.06 7.76 18.00
N SER A 145 27.34 8.34 16.82
CA SER A 145 28.27 7.76 15.84
C SER A 145 29.73 7.70 16.31
N GLN A 146 30.08 8.50 17.34
CA GLN A 146 31.40 8.51 17.99
C GLN A 146 31.54 7.43 19.06
N PHE A 147 30.45 6.78 19.46
CA PHE A 147 30.41 5.76 20.50
C PHE A 147 30.11 4.38 19.90
N LYS A 148 31.17 3.62 19.62
CA LYS A 148 31.11 2.31 18.96
C LYS A 148 31.54 1.22 19.92
N VAL A 149 30.73 0.94 20.93
CA VAL A 149 31.04 0.02 22.02
C VAL A 149 30.27 -1.29 21.84
N SER A 150 30.93 -2.33 21.35
CA SER A 150 30.28 -3.63 21.06
C SER A 150 30.77 -4.80 21.92
N GLY A 151 31.95 -4.68 22.54
CA GLY A 151 32.56 -5.68 23.43
C GLY A 151 32.17 -5.52 24.90
N ILE A 152 33.05 -5.98 25.79
CA ILE A 152 32.82 -5.97 27.24
C ILE A 152 33.38 -4.69 27.88
N VAL A 153 32.52 -3.96 28.58
CA VAL A 153 32.90 -2.88 29.50
C VAL A 153 32.68 -3.38 30.93
N THR A 154 33.75 -3.46 31.71
CA THR A 154 33.70 -3.92 33.10
C THR A 154 34.03 -2.78 34.04
N PHE A 155 33.13 -2.50 34.98
CA PHE A 155 33.46 -1.77 36.20
C PHE A 155 34.22 -2.73 37.12
N ASP A 156 35.48 -2.41 37.43
CA ASP A 156 36.44 -3.23 38.20
C ASP A 156 37.09 -2.40 39.35
N GLY A 157 36.35 -1.41 39.83
CA GLY A 157 36.77 -0.42 40.82
C GLY A 157 36.45 -0.79 42.26
N THR A 158 36.44 0.22 43.13
CA THR A 158 36.16 0.08 44.58
C THR A 158 35.06 1.03 45.04
N GLY A 159 34.10 1.35 44.16
CA GLY A 159 32.97 2.23 44.47
C GLY A 159 32.16 1.71 45.67
N THR A 160 31.64 2.61 46.50
CA THR A 160 30.79 2.28 47.66
C THR A 160 29.52 3.13 47.63
N ALA A 161 28.50 2.79 48.42
CA ALA A 161 27.27 3.59 48.50
C ALA A 161 27.53 5.08 48.85
N GLY A 162 28.56 5.37 49.67
CA GLY A 162 28.93 6.74 50.05
C GLY A 162 29.85 7.45 49.04
N ASN A 163 30.50 6.70 48.15
CA ASN A 163 31.35 7.23 47.07
C ASN A 163 31.26 6.28 45.86
N PRO A 164 30.17 6.36 45.09
CA PRO A 164 29.90 5.44 44.00
C PRO A 164 30.78 5.74 42.78
N ASN A 165 31.00 4.74 41.94
CA ASN A 165 31.53 4.97 40.59
C ASN A 165 30.36 5.42 39.70
N LEU A 166 30.45 6.62 39.15
CA LEU A 166 29.38 7.20 38.35
C LEU A 166 29.43 6.68 36.90
N LEU A 167 28.27 6.45 36.31
CA LEU A 167 28.13 6.13 34.89
C LEU A 167 27.11 7.08 34.26
N GLU A 168 27.58 7.87 33.30
CA GLU A 168 26.74 8.72 32.45
C GLU A 168 25.73 7.89 31.65
N VAL A 169 24.44 8.21 31.74
CA VAL A 169 23.44 7.82 30.75
C VAL A 169 23.51 8.82 29.60
N MET A 170 23.51 8.35 28.35
CA MET A 170 23.75 9.21 27.18
C MET A 170 22.65 9.12 26.10
N GLY A 171 21.79 8.09 26.17
CA GLY A 171 20.89 7.73 25.08
C GLY A 171 19.54 8.44 25.18
N VAL A 172 18.96 8.83 24.05
CA VAL A 172 17.55 9.28 24.01
C VAL A 172 16.66 8.14 24.52
N ASP A 173 15.78 8.43 25.48
CA ASP A 173 14.79 7.44 25.91
C ASP A 173 13.73 7.21 24.82
N ARG A 174 13.91 6.12 24.07
CA ARG A 174 13.01 5.63 23.01
C ARG A 174 12.25 4.37 23.43
N GLY A 175 12.26 4.00 24.71
CA GLY A 175 11.69 2.74 25.17
C GLY A 175 12.45 1.51 24.66
N LEU A 176 11.86 0.33 24.89
CA LEU A 176 12.35 -0.96 24.44
C LEU A 176 12.11 -1.17 22.92
N THR A 177 12.60 -0.25 22.09
CA THR A 177 12.36 -0.22 20.64
C THR A 177 13.65 -0.37 19.84
N SER A 178 13.52 -0.67 18.54
CA SER A 178 14.67 -0.83 17.67
C SER A 178 15.57 0.40 17.58
N ALA A 179 14.93 1.56 17.48
CA ALA A 179 15.59 2.87 17.45
C ALA A 179 16.31 3.21 18.77
N GLY A 180 15.92 2.59 19.89
CA GLY A 180 16.58 2.76 21.19
C GLY A 180 17.98 2.15 21.24
N PHE A 181 18.19 0.99 20.59
CA PHE A 181 19.48 0.28 20.60
C PHE A 181 20.41 0.63 19.42
N GLN A 182 19.93 1.39 18.44
CA GLN A 182 20.70 1.77 17.25
C GLN A 182 21.09 3.24 17.28
N ASN A 183 22.39 3.55 17.10
CA ASN A 183 22.93 4.91 17.08
C ASN A 183 22.38 5.76 18.24
N ASN A 184 22.51 5.24 19.47
CA ASN A 184 21.95 5.86 20.68
C ASN A 184 22.82 5.57 21.92
N PHE A 185 24.16 5.61 21.74
CA PHE A 185 25.15 5.39 22.81
C PHE A 185 25.01 4.04 23.55
N GLY A 186 24.57 2.99 22.86
CA GLY A 186 24.37 1.67 23.45
C GLY A 186 25.69 0.95 23.75
N PHE A 187 25.76 0.28 24.90
CA PHE A 187 26.86 -0.61 25.27
C PHE A 187 26.66 -2.03 24.70
N GLY A 188 27.77 -2.74 24.47
CA GLY A 188 27.76 -4.18 24.21
C GLY A 188 27.38 -4.94 25.48
N MET A 189 28.37 -5.44 26.21
CA MET A 189 28.17 -5.98 27.56
C MET A 189 28.63 -4.97 28.60
N LEU A 190 27.76 -4.64 29.55
CA LEU A 190 28.12 -3.91 30.76
C LEU A 190 28.16 -4.90 31.94
N SER A 191 29.31 -5.00 32.60
CA SER A 191 29.50 -5.89 33.75
C SER A 191 30.03 -5.11 34.94
N LEU A 192 29.55 -5.44 36.13
CA LEU A 192 30.21 -5.03 37.37
C LEU A 192 31.17 -6.14 37.82
N ASN A 193 32.12 -5.84 38.70
CA ASN A 193 33.02 -6.81 39.32
C ASN A 193 33.40 -6.37 40.75
N GLY A 194 33.74 -7.33 41.62
CA GLY A 194 34.15 -7.04 43.00
C GLY A 194 33.02 -6.53 43.91
N ALA A 195 33.36 -5.74 44.93
CA ALA A 195 32.40 -5.12 45.86
C ALA A 195 32.02 -3.70 45.40
N GLU A 196 31.71 -3.56 44.12
CA GLU A 196 31.55 -2.26 43.48
C GLU A 196 30.12 -1.74 43.51
N TYR A 197 30.00 -0.43 43.76
CA TYR A 197 28.76 0.32 43.67
C TYR A 197 28.84 1.29 42.48
N VAL A 198 28.04 1.03 41.45
CA VAL A 198 27.90 1.91 40.27
C VAL A 198 26.57 2.66 40.36
N LYS A 199 26.60 3.97 40.13
CA LYS A 199 25.41 4.82 40.16
C LYS A 199 25.23 5.55 38.83
N LEU A 200 24.04 5.44 38.25
CA LEU A 200 23.69 6.16 37.03
C LEU A 200 23.50 7.65 37.30
N VAL A 201 24.02 8.49 36.40
CA VAL A 201 23.89 9.94 36.43
C VAL A 201 23.62 10.48 35.03
N ASP A 202 22.96 11.62 34.98
CA ASP A 202 22.69 12.44 33.79
C ASP A 202 23.24 13.83 34.15
N GLU A 203 24.55 13.99 33.97
CA GLU A 203 25.27 15.23 34.21
C GLU A 203 25.39 16.06 32.93
N VAL A 204 25.27 15.43 31.75
CA VAL A 204 25.38 16.08 30.44
C VAL A 204 24.19 15.68 29.56
N ASP A 205 23.59 16.67 28.89
CA ASP A 205 22.64 16.44 27.79
C ASP A 205 23.40 15.98 26.53
N ASN A 206 23.65 14.67 26.45
CA ASN A 206 24.27 13.98 25.32
C ASN A 206 23.30 13.85 24.14
N SER A 207 22.00 13.87 24.40
CA SER A 207 20.94 13.48 23.48
C SER A 207 19.84 14.53 23.43
N TYR A 208 19.95 15.48 22.48
CA TYR A 208 19.01 16.58 22.27
C TYR A 208 17.53 16.21 22.49
N GLY A 209 16.96 16.73 23.58
CA GLY A 209 15.57 16.51 23.98
C GLY A 209 15.22 17.21 25.30
N ASN A 210 13.96 17.16 25.70
CA ASN A 210 13.49 17.69 26.99
C ASN A 210 13.18 16.58 28.03
N GLY A 211 13.45 15.33 27.68
CA GLY A 211 13.20 14.16 28.53
C GLY A 211 14.50 13.62 29.13
N PRO A 212 14.44 12.88 30.24
CA PRO A 212 15.61 12.25 30.85
C PRO A 212 16.26 11.26 29.87
N GLU A 213 17.58 11.17 29.91
CA GLU A 213 18.33 10.20 29.13
C GLU A 213 18.21 8.79 29.73
N ALA A 214 18.54 7.78 28.93
CA ALA A 214 18.41 6.37 29.29
C ALA A 214 19.66 5.57 28.93
N LEU A 215 19.89 4.49 29.70
CA LEU A 215 20.97 3.54 29.44
C LEU A 215 20.47 2.41 28.52
N TYR A 216 21.17 2.20 27.40
CA TYR A 216 20.95 1.06 26.52
C TYR A 216 22.18 0.14 26.55
N ALA A 217 21.96 -1.16 26.72
CA ALA A 217 23.03 -2.17 26.62
C ALA A 217 22.53 -3.47 26.00
N ASN A 218 23.34 -4.20 25.23
CA ASN A 218 22.93 -5.52 24.76
C ASN A 218 22.76 -6.47 25.94
N SER A 219 23.73 -6.48 26.87
CA SER A 219 23.65 -7.31 28.07
C SER A 219 24.15 -6.56 29.30
N ILE A 220 23.45 -6.73 30.42
CA ILE A 220 23.93 -6.29 31.74
C ILE A 220 24.15 -7.51 32.63
N PHE A 221 25.32 -7.59 33.25
CA PHE A 221 25.61 -8.54 34.32
C PHE A 221 25.91 -7.80 35.63
N VAL A 222 25.10 -8.10 36.66
CA VAL A 222 25.31 -7.61 38.04
C VAL A 222 25.65 -8.81 38.92
N PRO A 223 26.94 -9.12 39.14
CA PRO A 223 27.37 -10.26 39.95
C PRO A 223 27.02 -10.11 41.44
N ALA A 224 27.03 -11.23 42.18
CA ALA A 224 26.84 -11.22 43.62
C ALA A 224 27.86 -10.30 44.33
N GLY A 225 27.38 -9.49 45.29
CA GLY A 225 28.22 -8.55 46.05
C GLY A 225 28.40 -7.16 45.41
N THR A 226 27.89 -6.94 44.19
CA THR A 226 27.87 -5.63 43.51
C THR A 226 26.51 -4.94 43.64
N THR A 227 26.46 -3.63 43.41
CA THR A 227 25.21 -2.85 43.34
C THR A 227 25.21 -1.92 42.12
N LEU A 228 24.14 -2.00 41.33
CA LEU A 228 23.82 -1.05 40.27
C LEU A 228 22.63 -0.18 40.72
N ASP A 229 22.91 1.07 41.06
CA ASP A 229 21.93 2.08 41.46
C ASP A 229 21.46 2.85 40.23
N LEU A 230 20.21 2.61 39.82
CA LEU A 230 19.65 3.24 38.62
C LEU A 230 19.31 4.72 38.82
N ASN A 231 19.28 5.19 40.07
CA ASN A 231 19.04 6.60 40.40
C ASN A 231 17.79 7.21 39.72
N GLY A 232 16.78 6.39 39.43
CA GLY A 232 15.54 6.78 38.76
C GLY A 232 15.57 6.75 37.23
N PHE A 233 16.70 6.43 36.60
CA PHE A 233 16.83 6.38 35.14
C PHE A 233 16.30 5.07 34.55
N ASN A 234 15.80 5.16 33.31
CA ASN A 234 15.37 3.99 32.55
C ASN A 234 16.59 3.25 31.97
N VAL A 235 16.56 1.92 32.07
CA VAL A 235 17.59 1.04 31.51
C VAL A 235 16.93 -0.01 30.64
N TYR A 236 17.42 -0.15 29.41
CA TYR A 236 16.89 -1.08 28.41
C TYR A 236 17.96 -2.08 27.99
N VAL A 237 17.64 -3.37 28.09
CA VAL A 237 18.58 -4.45 27.78
C VAL A 237 17.96 -5.55 26.93
N ARG A 238 18.80 -6.28 26.20
CA ARG A 238 18.38 -7.49 25.48
C ARG A 238 18.53 -8.73 26.34
N SER A 239 19.59 -8.79 27.15
CA SER A 239 19.84 -9.86 28.11
C SER A 239 20.22 -9.31 29.48
N LEU A 240 19.79 -9.97 30.54
CA LEU A 240 20.01 -9.54 31.91
C LEU A 240 20.37 -10.72 32.82
N LEU A 241 21.51 -10.65 33.50
CA LEU A 241 21.91 -11.60 34.55
C LEU A 241 22.08 -10.86 35.89
N LEU A 242 21.25 -11.20 36.87
CA LEU A 242 21.24 -10.55 38.19
C LEU A 242 21.55 -11.56 39.30
N GLU A 243 22.72 -11.40 39.93
CA GLU A 243 23.12 -12.08 41.17
C GLU A 243 23.36 -11.08 42.32
N GLY A 244 23.61 -9.80 41.99
CA GLY A 244 23.76 -8.69 42.93
C GLY A 244 22.48 -7.88 43.10
N GLN A 245 22.63 -6.59 43.46
CA GLN A 245 21.51 -5.69 43.73
C GLN A 245 21.32 -4.65 42.63
N VAL A 246 20.06 -4.47 42.20
CA VAL A 246 19.63 -3.32 41.39
C VAL A 246 18.63 -2.53 42.22
N ILE A 247 18.86 -1.22 42.39
CA ILE A 247 18.03 -0.38 43.25
C ILE A 247 17.65 0.94 42.56
N ASN A 248 16.66 1.62 43.13
CA ASN A 248 16.17 2.94 42.70
C ASN A 248 15.75 3.00 41.21
N GLY A 249 15.18 1.92 40.68
CA GLY A 249 14.61 1.85 39.34
C GLY A 249 14.35 0.42 38.91
N THR A 250 13.97 0.23 37.64
CA THR A 250 13.75 -1.08 37.03
C THR A 250 14.45 -1.17 35.67
N ILE A 251 15.10 -2.30 35.41
CA ILE A 251 15.65 -2.61 34.08
C ILE A 251 14.53 -3.23 33.24
N GLN A 252 14.31 -2.70 32.03
CA GLN A 252 13.38 -3.24 31.05
C GLN A 252 14.15 -4.16 30.09
N GLN A 253 13.77 -5.44 30.06
CA GLN A 253 14.42 -6.48 29.27
C GLN A 253 13.54 -6.91 28.09
N MET A 254 14.14 -7.22 26.94
CA MET A 254 13.47 -8.01 25.88
C MET A 254 13.18 -9.41 26.40
N LEU A 255 11.91 -9.78 26.40
CA LEU A 255 11.48 -11.06 26.92
C LEU A 255 11.67 -12.14 25.85
N ASP A 256 12.13 -13.32 26.29
CA ASP A 256 12.33 -14.47 25.41
C ASP A 256 11.06 -15.36 25.39
N SER A 257 10.14 -15.19 26.34
CA SER A 257 8.88 -15.95 26.43
C SER A 257 7.88 -15.26 27.36
N GLY A 258 6.60 -15.66 27.32
CA GLY A 258 5.61 -15.20 28.30
C GLY A 258 4.21 -14.95 27.73
N GLU A 259 3.45 -14.09 28.41
CA GLU A 259 2.12 -13.69 27.95
C GLU A 259 2.22 -12.54 26.94
N LEU A 260 1.44 -12.63 25.87
CA LEU A 260 1.37 -11.67 24.78
C LEU A 260 0.05 -10.89 24.86
N ALA A 261 0.14 -9.56 24.80
CA ALA A 261 -1.02 -8.71 24.63
C ALA A 261 -1.48 -8.69 23.16
N VAL A 262 -2.73 -9.09 22.91
CA VAL A 262 -3.33 -9.01 21.56
C VAL A 262 -3.42 -7.54 21.13
N GLY A 263 -2.97 -7.26 19.91
CA GLY A 263 -2.92 -5.94 19.29
C GLY A 263 -1.61 -5.18 19.54
N THR A 264 -0.69 -5.70 20.36
CA THR A 264 0.59 -5.06 20.67
C THR A 264 1.74 -5.84 20.03
N PRO A 265 2.59 -5.21 19.21
CA PRO A 265 3.83 -5.82 18.77
C PRO A 265 4.79 -6.05 19.94
N THR A 266 5.27 -7.28 20.08
CA THR A 266 6.14 -7.70 21.17
C THR A 266 7.47 -8.18 20.60
N PRO A 267 8.59 -7.51 20.94
CA PRO A 267 9.91 -7.97 20.56
C PRO A 267 10.29 -9.21 21.37
N GLY A 268 10.99 -10.14 20.73
CA GLY A 268 11.61 -11.30 21.37
C GLY A 268 12.99 -11.59 20.78
N VAL A 269 13.75 -12.48 21.43
CA VAL A 269 15.10 -12.84 21.00
C VAL A 269 15.38 -14.31 21.27
N ILE A 270 15.87 -15.01 20.24
CA ILE A 270 16.52 -16.31 20.41
C ILE A 270 17.94 -16.01 20.88
N SER A 271 18.17 -16.11 22.18
CA SER A 271 19.40 -15.68 22.85
C SER A 271 20.51 -16.75 22.77
N THR A 272 20.12 -18.02 22.68
CA THR A 272 21.03 -19.15 22.60
C THR A 272 20.69 -20.08 21.44
N SER A 273 21.71 -20.70 20.85
CA SER A 273 21.51 -21.65 19.75
C SER A 273 20.59 -22.79 20.17
N GLY A 274 19.59 -23.08 19.35
CA GLY A 274 18.62 -24.16 19.56
C GLY A 274 17.52 -23.82 20.57
N GLU A 275 17.49 -22.60 21.10
CA GLU A 275 16.43 -22.10 21.97
C GLU A 275 15.07 -22.08 21.27
N ARG A 276 14.02 -22.14 22.10
CA ARG A 276 12.63 -22.03 21.69
C ARG A 276 11.93 -21.07 22.62
N ASP A 277 11.37 -20.04 22.01
CA ASP A 277 10.57 -19.04 22.69
C ASP A 277 9.11 -19.48 22.66
N GLU A 278 8.42 -19.40 23.80
CA GLU A 278 7.00 -19.73 23.91
C GLU A 278 6.21 -18.55 24.43
N TRP A 279 5.38 -18.00 23.54
CA TRP A 279 4.41 -16.95 23.85
C TRP A 279 3.03 -17.53 24.02
N THR A 280 2.25 -16.97 24.92
CA THR A 280 0.86 -17.37 25.18
C THR A 280 -0.07 -16.19 25.04
N PHE A 281 -1.28 -16.40 24.52
CA PHE A 281 -2.32 -15.38 24.50
C PHE A 281 -3.69 -16.03 24.69
N PHE A 282 -4.60 -15.31 25.33
CA PHE A 282 -5.98 -15.77 25.49
C PHE A 282 -6.84 -15.42 24.27
N SER A 283 -7.63 -16.37 23.78
CA SER A 283 -8.68 -16.11 22.79
C SER A 283 -9.99 -16.81 23.18
N ARG A 284 -11.10 -16.22 22.75
CA ARG A 284 -12.43 -16.84 22.85
C ARG A 284 -12.66 -17.80 21.69
N ALA A 285 -13.66 -18.68 21.83
CA ALA A 285 -14.13 -19.49 20.71
C ALA A 285 -14.69 -18.59 19.58
N ASP A 286 -14.61 -19.09 18.35
CA ASP A 286 -15.14 -18.50 17.11
C ASP A 286 -14.59 -17.09 16.80
N ARG A 287 -13.30 -16.86 17.09
CA ARG A 287 -12.57 -15.67 16.63
C ARG A 287 -11.73 -15.99 15.41
N ASP A 288 -11.48 -14.95 14.63
CA ASP A 288 -10.57 -15.01 13.49
C ASP A 288 -9.36 -14.12 13.74
N LEU A 289 -8.19 -14.70 13.91
CA LEU A 289 -6.98 -13.98 14.28
C LEU A 289 -5.99 -13.89 13.12
N THR A 290 -5.18 -12.84 13.14
CA THR A 290 -3.98 -12.74 12.30
C THR A 290 -2.75 -12.72 13.19
N ILE A 291 -1.85 -13.67 13.01
CA ILE A 291 -0.56 -13.72 13.72
C ILE A 291 0.54 -13.35 12.73
N GLU A 292 1.28 -12.29 13.02
CA GLU A 292 2.41 -11.79 12.22
C GLU A 292 3.71 -11.91 13.01
N ILE A 293 4.76 -12.44 12.38
CA ILE A 293 6.11 -12.50 12.95
C ILE A 293 7.09 -11.97 11.93
N ASN A 294 7.82 -10.93 12.29
CA ASN A 294 8.89 -10.36 11.46
C ASN A 294 10.25 -10.82 11.99
N PHE A 295 11.01 -11.53 11.16
CA PHE A 295 12.35 -12.02 11.50
C PHE A 295 13.48 -11.13 11.00
N GLY A 296 13.20 -10.14 10.15
CA GLY A 296 14.20 -9.30 9.48
C GLY A 296 14.09 -7.82 9.80
N SER A 297 15.03 -7.04 9.28
CA SER A 297 15.15 -5.59 9.56
C SER A 297 14.25 -4.68 8.72
N GLY A 298 13.42 -5.24 7.83
CA GLY A 298 12.51 -4.50 6.94
C GLY A 298 11.02 -4.77 7.21
N GLY A 299 10.13 -3.99 6.60
CA GLY A 299 8.68 -4.21 6.69
C GLY A 299 7.99 -3.55 7.90
N VAL A 300 6.79 -4.03 8.23
CA VAL A 300 6.02 -3.58 9.41
C VAL A 300 6.57 -4.27 10.65
N ASN A 301 6.74 -3.52 11.74
CA ASN A 301 7.34 -4.00 13.00
C ASN A 301 8.66 -4.77 12.79
N PRO A 302 9.70 -4.15 12.21
CA PRO A 302 10.95 -4.83 11.88
C PRO A 302 11.67 -5.36 13.12
N ALA A 303 12.28 -6.53 12.98
CA ALA A 303 13.16 -7.11 13.97
C ALA A 303 14.39 -6.25 14.20
N LEU A 304 14.87 -6.29 15.44
CA LEU A 304 16.09 -5.62 15.84
C LEU A 304 17.34 -6.34 15.31
N GLN A 305 18.37 -5.59 14.93
CA GLN A 305 19.66 -6.20 14.59
C GLN A 305 20.48 -6.59 15.84
N PRO A 306 21.13 -7.78 15.86
CA PRO A 306 21.09 -8.81 14.82
C PRO A 306 19.71 -9.49 14.76
N SER A 307 19.13 -9.54 13.56
CA SER A 307 17.85 -10.20 13.32
C SER A 307 18.05 -11.71 13.37
N LEU A 308 17.01 -12.45 13.75
CA LEU A 308 17.07 -13.91 13.67
C LEU A 308 17.17 -14.38 12.21
N ASP A 309 16.56 -13.63 11.29
CA ASP A 309 16.47 -13.82 9.83
C ASP A 309 15.79 -15.14 9.39
N TRP A 310 16.11 -16.29 10.00
CA TRP A 310 15.56 -17.60 9.72
C TRP A 310 14.81 -18.17 10.93
N GLY A 311 13.49 -17.96 10.99
CA GLY A 311 12.64 -18.43 12.08
C GLY A 311 11.55 -19.38 11.64
N THR A 312 11.21 -20.35 12.50
CA THR A 312 10.05 -21.22 12.37
C THR A 312 9.06 -20.92 13.48
N VAL A 313 7.80 -20.80 13.11
CA VAL A 313 6.70 -20.49 14.03
C VAL A 313 5.74 -21.67 14.05
N THR A 314 5.35 -22.10 15.24
CA THR A 314 4.29 -23.09 15.46
C THR A 314 3.22 -22.51 16.37
N VAL A 315 1.97 -22.55 15.93
CA VAL A 315 0.82 -22.10 16.72
C VAL A 315 0.07 -23.32 17.25
N PHE A 316 -0.20 -23.35 18.54
CA PHE A 316 -0.93 -24.41 19.22
C PHE A 316 -2.25 -23.91 19.78
N ASP A 317 -3.26 -24.77 19.76
CA ASP A 317 -4.52 -24.58 20.47
C ASP A 317 -4.37 -24.83 22.00
N PRO A 318 -5.41 -24.56 22.81
CA PRO A 318 -5.36 -24.78 24.26
C PRO A 318 -5.15 -26.24 24.69
N ASN A 319 -5.42 -27.21 23.82
CA ASN A 319 -5.19 -28.63 24.08
C ASN A 319 -3.78 -29.09 23.63
N GLY A 320 -2.97 -28.18 23.08
CA GLY A 320 -1.64 -28.46 22.56
C GLY A 320 -1.61 -29.06 21.16
N GLN A 321 -2.72 -29.05 20.42
CA GLN A 321 -2.74 -29.40 18.99
C GLN A 321 -2.15 -28.28 18.15
N ILE A 322 -1.42 -28.64 17.10
CA ILE A 322 -0.86 -27.66 16.15
C ILE A 322 -1.97 -27.16 15.23
N LEU A 323 -2.15 -25.84 15.19
CA LEU A 323 -3.07 -25.17 14.27
C LEU A 323 -2.36 -24.73 12.99
N ALA A 324 -1.13 -24.25 13.11
CA ALA A 324 -0.34 -23.79 11.98
C ALA A 324 1.16 -23.91 12.25
N VAL A 325 1.94 -24.17 11.21
CA VAL A 325 3.41 -24.16 11.23
C VAL A 325 3.91 -23.55 9.93
N GLU A 326 4.87 -22.64 10.03
CA GLU A 326 5.55 -22.06 8.87
C GLU A 326 7.00 -21.69 9.21
N SER A 327 7.88 -21.71 8.22
CA SER A 327 9.28 -21.30 8.33
C SER A 327 9.54 -20.13 7.38
N SER A 328 10.27 -19.12 7.84
CA SER A 328 10.62 -17.95 7.06
C SER A 328 11.73 -18.25 6.06
N THR A 329 11.76 -17.49 4.97
CA THR A 329 12.99 -17.21 4.24
C THR A 329 13.85 -16.20 5.01
N GLU A 330 15.11 -15.99 4.61
CA GLU A 330 16.01 -15.00 5.21
C GLU A 330 15.35 -13.61 5.32
N GLY A 331 15.31 -13.06 6.53
CA GLY A 331 14.70 -11.77 6.85
C GLY A 331 13.19 -11.70 6.60
N GLY A 332 12.52 -12.85 6.43
CA GLY A 332 11.13 -12.93 6.02
C GLY A 332 10.12 -12.58 7.13
N VAL A 333 8.89 -12.29 6.71
CA VAL A 333 7.74 -12.10 7.62
C VAL A 333 6.75 -13.24 7.42
N ILE A 334 6.42 -13.96 8.49
CA ILE A 334 5.38 -14.99 8.51
C ILE A 334 4.05 -14.33 8.90
N ARG A 335 2.96 -14.69 8.20
CA ARG A 335 1.60 -14.20 8.47
C ARG A 335 0.58 -15.32 8.38
N PHE A 336 0.11 -15.79 9.53
CA PHE A 336 -1.06 -16.65 9.60
C PHE A 336 -2.31 -15.77 9.56
N ARG A 337 -2.91 -15.63 8.38
CA ARG A 337 -4.19 -14.94 8.20
C ARG A 337 -5.34 -15.92 8.34
N HIS A 338 -6.47 -15.41 8.81
CA HIS A 338 -7.69 -16.20 9.00
C HIS A 338 -7.52 -17.40 9.94
N LEU A 339 -6.74 -17.23 11.01
CA LEU A 339 -6.53 -18.27 12.00
C LEU A 339 -7.75 -18.35 12.92
N GLN A 340 -8.60 -19.35 12.68
CA GLN A 340 -9.78 -19.63 13.48
C GLN A 340 -9.40 -20.15 14.87
N THR A 341 -10.05 -19.63 15.92
CA THR A 341 -9.91 -20.13 17.30
C THR A 341 -11.16 -20.91 17.71
N PRO A 342 -11.23 -22.23 17.45
CA PRO A 342 -12.45 -23.02 17.69
C PRO A 342 -12.77 -23.23 19.18
N LEU A 343 -11.78 -23.04 20.05
CA LEU A 343 -11.88 -23.24 21.50
C LEU A 343 -11.59 -21.93 22.23
N GLU A 344 -12.27 -21.71 23.34
CA GLU A 344 -11.86 -20.69 24.30
C GLU A 344 -10.68 -21.22 25.13
N GLY A 345 -9.65 -20.39 25.33
CA GLY A 345 -8.52 -20.73 26.17
C GLY A 345 -7.22 -20.02 25.81
N SER A 346 -6.12 -20.49 26.40
CA SER A 346 -4.77 -19.97 26.14
C SER A 346 -4.15 -20.70 24.95
N TYR A 347 -3.89 -19.96 23.88
CA TYR A 347 -3.14 -20.42 22.72
C TYR A 347 -1.65 -20.19 22.93
N ARG A 348 -0.80 -20.95 22.25
CA ARG A 348 0.66 -20.83 22.35
C ARG A 348 1.29 -20.62 20.99
N VAL A 349 2.17 -19.63 20.87
CA VAL A 349 3.02 -19.39 19.69
C VAL A 349 4.45 -19.73 20.08
N ARG A 350 5.00 -20.78 19.46
CA ARG A 350 6.40 -21.15 19.63
C ARG A 350 7.22 -20.60 18.47
N ILE A 351 8.33 -19.95 18.79
CA ILE A 351 9.27 -19.38 17.83
C ILE A 351 10.65 -20.00 18.07
N GLN A 352 11.35 -20.38 17.01
CA GLN A 352 12.69 -20.96 17.08
C GLN A 352 13.44 -20.73 15.77
N ALA A 353 14.76 -20.88 15.77
CA ALA A 353 15.52 -20.86 14.53
C ALA A 353 15.08 -21.98 13.55
N SER A 354 15.06 -21.68 12.25
CA SER A 354 14.58 -22.59 11.22
C SER A 354 15.46 -23.82 11.05
N ASN A 355 14.86 -24.90 10.53
CA ASN A 355 15.59 -26.14 10.26
C ASN A 355 16.68 -25.89 9.19
N GLY A 356 17.92 -26.30 9.46
CA GLY A 356 19.10 -25.95 8.67
C GLY A 356 19.84 -24.68 9.12
N HIS A 357 19.22 -23.87 9.99
CA HIS A 357 19.77 -22.65 10.59
C HIS A 357 19.69 -22.69 12.13
N VAL A 358 19.74 -23.88 12.72
CA VAL A 358 19.49 -24.12 14.16
C VAL A 358 20.48 -23.46 15.12
N PHE A 359 21.58 -22.91 14.60
CA PHE A 359 22.58 -22.17 15.36
C PHE A 359 22.38 -20.65 15.34
N GLU A 360 21.44 -20.16 14.52
CA GLU A 360 21.14 -18.73 14.46
C GLU A 360 20.50 -18.25 15.76
N THR A 361 20.92 -17.05 16.16
CA THR A 361 20.42 -16.31 17.31
C THR A 361 20.13 -14.90 16.84
N GLY A 362 19.09 -14.27 17.37
CA GLY A 362 18.74 -12.93 16.95
C GLY A 362 17.32 -12.55 17.33
N ASN A 363 16.98 -11.30 17.05
CA ASN A 363 15.70 -10.74 17.45
C ASN A 363 14.61 -11.01 16.41
N TYR A 364 13.36 -10.98 16.85
CA TYR A 364 12.17 -10.98 16.02
C TYR A 364 11.09 -10.11 16.67
N VAL A 365 10.00 -9.82 15.95
CA VAL A 365 8.82 -9.18 16.53
C VAL A 365 7.58 -10.01 16.23
N LEU A 366 6.85 -10.39 17.27
CA LEU A 366 5.58 -11.12 17.19
C LEU A 366 4.41 -10.16 17.41
N SER A 367 3.35 -10.30 16.65
CA SER A 367 2.09 -9.58 16.84
C SER A 367 0.91 -10.51 16.60
N VAL A 368 -0.10 -10.44 17.48
CA VAL A 368 -1.38 -11.14 17.29
C VAL A 368 -2.47 -10.07 17.18
N TYR A 369 -3.27 -10.11 16.13
CA TYR A 369 -4.36 -9.17 15.88
C TYR A 369 -5.69 -9.91 15.83
N ASP A 370 -6.72 -9.36 16.49
CA ASP A 370 -8.09 -9.82 16.30
C ASP A 370 -8.61 -9.27 14.96
N SER A 371 -8.71 -10.14 13.96
CA SER A 371 -9.20 -9.84 12.62
C SER A 371 -10.65 -10.32 12.40
N THR A 372 -11.39 -10.59 13.47
CA THR A 372 -12.77 -11.05 13.38
C THR A 372 -13.65 -10.01 12.67
N SER A 373 -14.33 -10.42 11.60
CA SER A 373 -15.21 -9.54 10.82
C SER A 373 -16.30 -8.91 11.67
N ASN A 374 -16.45 -7.59 11.58
CA ASN A 374 -17.50 -6.84 12.26
C ASN A 374 -18.72 -6.69 11.34
N ARG A 375 -19.76 -7.48 11.58
CA ARG A 375 -21.00 -7.47 10.78
C ARG A 375 -22.01 -6.45 11.29
N ARG A 376 -22.55 -5.64 10.38
CA ARG A 376 -23.52 -4.57 10.68
C ARG A 376 -24.57 -4.48 9.57
N SER A 377 -25.77 -4.03 9.91
CA SER A 377 -26.79 -3.70 8.91
C SER A 377 -26.47 -2.37 8.21
N LEU A 378 -26.76 -2.30 6.92
CA LEU A 378 -26.60 -1.12 6.07
C LEU A 378 -27.96 -0.59 5.62
N LEU A 379 -28.19 0.71 5.82
CA LEU A 379 -29.32 1.42 5.22
C LEU A 379 -28.85 2.10 3.93
N LEU A 380 -29.58 1.88 2.84
CA LEU A 380 -29.31 2.54 1.56
C LEU A 380 -29.65 4.03 1.63
N ASN A 381 -28.98 4.84 0.81
CA ASN A 381 -29.17 6.28 0.64
C ASN A 381 -28.79 7.16 1.84
N GLU A 382 -28.17 6.59 2.87
CA GLU A 382 -27.71 7.32 4.05
C GLU A 382 -26.18 7.24 4.17
N PRO A 383 -25.50 8.30 4.64
CA PRO A 383 -24.08 8.23 4.94
C PRO A 383 -23.84 7.35 6.17
N VAL A 384 -22.90 6.42 6.03
CA VAL A 384 -22.47 5.49 7.07
C VAL A 384 -20.99 5.68 7.34
N SER A 385 -20.60 5.59 8.61
CA SER A 385 -19.20 5.67 9.05
C SER A 385 -18.78 4.38 9.74
N GLY A 386 -17.54 3.97 9.50
CA GLY A 386 -16.91 2.82 10.13
C GLY A 386 -15.49 3.12 10.59
N ILE A 387 -14.94 2.23 11.41
CA ILE A 387 -13.57 2.31 11.94
C ILE A 387 -13.02 0.89 11.96
N LEU A 388 -11.97 0.65 11.17
CA LEU A 388 -11.12 -0.53 11.28
C LEU A 388 -10.22 -0.35 12.51
N THR A 389 -10.65 -0.92 13.62
CA THR A 389 -10.01 -0.73 14.94
C THR A 389 -8.79 -1.60 15.15
N THR A 390 -8.72 -2.74 14.46
CA THR A 390 -7.62 -3.69 14.54
C THR A 390 -6.99 -3.90 13.16
N PRO A 391 -5.65 -4.04 13.08
CA PRO A 391 -4.98 -4.47 11.86
C PRO A 391 -5.59 -5.76 11.30
N TYR A 392 -5.67 -5.85 9.98
CA TYR A 392 -6.22 -6.99 9.23
C TYR A 392 -7.71 -7.29 9.40
N ALA A 393 -8.45 -6.58 10.26
CA ALA A 393 -9.90 -6.73 10.34
C ALA A 393 -10.62 -6.13 9.13
N ASP A 394 -11.80 -6.69 8.85
CA ASP A 394 -12.78 -6.14 7.91
C ASP A 394 -14.09 -5.77 8.63
N ASP A 395 -14.73 -4.72 8.13
CA ASP A 395 -16.12 -4.40 8.46
C ASP A 395 -17.02 -4.92 7.33
N ARG A 396 -18.13 -5.57 7.68
CA ARG A 396 -19.09 -6.15 6.74
C ARG A 396 -20.45 -5.52 6.93
N TRP A 397 -20.90 -4.79 5.91
CA TRP A 397 -22.15 -4.04 5.91
C TRP A 397 -23.19 -4.74 5.04
N GLU A 398 -24.27 -5.24 5.65
CA GLU A 398 -25.26 -6.10 5.01
C GLU A 398 -26.58 -5.38 4.74
N PHE A 399 -27.14 -5.55 3.54
CA PHE A 399 -28.48 -5.08 3.16
C PHE A 399 -29.16 -6.07 2.20
N THR A 400 -30.47 -5.94 2.03
CA THR A 400 -31.25 -6.71 1.06
C THR A 400 -31.78 -5.83 -0.05
N ALA A 401 -31.75 -6.31 -1.29
CA ALA A 401 -32.28 -5.59 -2.45
C ALA A 401 -32.78 -6.53 -3.54
N ASP A 402 -33.65 -6.02 -4.42
CA ASP A 402 -34.22 -6.76 -5.55
C ASP A 402 -33.31 -6.70 -6.79
N SER A 403 -33.36 -7.74 -7.62
CA SER A 403 -32.83 -7.73 -8.99
C SER A 403 -33.54 -6.62 -9.76
N VAL A 404 -32.80 -5.68 -10.35
CA VAL A 404 -33.22 -4.36 -10.89
C VAL A 404 -33.00 -3.15 -9.98
N THR A 405 -32.46 -3.31 -8.77
CA THR A 405 -31.99 -2.16 -8.00
C THR A 405 -30.70 -1.61 -8.65
N SER A 406 -30.68 -0.32 -9.00
CA SER A 406 -29.45 0.36 -9.45
C SER A 406 -28.86 1.18 -8.32
N LEU A 407 -27.55 1.07 -8.08
CA LEU A 407 -26.85 1.75 -7.00
C LEU A 407 -25.47 2.28 -7.41
N LYS A 408 -24.96 3.23 -6.64
CA LYS A 408 -23.59 3.75 -6.71
C LYS A 408 -22.97 3.70 -5.32
N PHE A 409 -21.74 3.20 -5.22
CA PHE A 409 -20.90 3.41 -4.04
C PHE A 409 -20.22 4.78 -4.14
N ASP A 410 -20.42 5.61 -3.11
CA ASP A 410 -19.87 6.97 -3.00
C ASP A 410 -18.99 7.02 -1.74
N LEU A 411 -17.68 7.19 -1.94
CA LEU A 411 -16.73 7.31 -0.84
C LEU A 411 -16.69 8.77 -0.37
N ARG A 412 -17.13 8.99 0.87
CA ARG A 412 -17.23 10.34 1.46
C ARG A 412 -15.97 10.75 2.20
N ASN A 413 -15.33 9.82 2.90
CA ASN A 413 -14.07 10.09 3.60
C ASN A 413 -13.26 8.81 3.83
N SER A 414 -11.95 8.94 3.90
CA SER A 414 -11.02 7.91 4.35
C SER A 414 -9.86 8.56 5.09
N SER A 415 -9.60 8.16 6.33
CA SER A 415 -8.52 8.73 7.15
C SER A 415 -7.13 8.29 6.67
N THR A 416 -7.05 7.15 6.00
CA THR A 416 -5.79 6.51 5.59
C THR A 416 -5.91 6.01 4.15
N PRO A 417 -4.98 6.38 3.25
CA PRO A 417 -4.95 5.81 1.91
C PRO A 417 -4.83 4.29 1.97
N GLY A 418 -5.60 3.57 1.15
CA GLY A 418 -5.59 2.10 1.10
C GLY A 418 -6.71 1.40 1.86
N ILE A 419 -7.66 2.12 2.46
CA ILE A 419 -8.98 1.54 2.78
C ILE A 419 -9.72 1.29 1.46
N SER A 420 -10.15 0.05 1.26
CA SER A 420 -10.79 -0.45 0.05
C SER A 420 -12.14 -1.08 0.36
N PHE A 421 -12.99 -1.16 -0.67
CA PHE A 421 -14.36 -1.62 -0.57
C PHE A 421 -14.67 -2.62 -1.68
N THR A 422 -15.37 -3.70 -1.35
CA THR A 422 -15.88 -4.69 -2.30
C THR A 422 -17.35 -4.97 -2.00
N LEU A 423 -18.21 -4.96 -3.01
CA LEU A 423 -19.63 -5.33 -2.85
C LEU A 423 -19.86 -6.73 -3.43
N ILE A 424 -20.28 -7.65 -2.58
CA ILE A 424 -20.57 -9.04 -2.94
C ILE A 424 -22.07 -9.32 -2.73
N GLY A 425 -22.69 -10.00 -3.68
CA GLY A 425 -24.09 -10.39 -3.64
C GLY A 425 -24.32 -11.89 -3.46
N PRO A 426 -25.56 -12.37 -3.69
CA PRO A 426 -25.88 -13.79 -3.67
C PRO A 426 -24.95 -14.62 -4.57
N ASN A 427 -24.62 -15.83 -4.15
CA ASN A 427 -23.69 -16.75 -4.82
C ASN A 427 -22.27 -16.17 -5.00
N ASP A 428 -21.82 -15.35 -4.04
CA ASP A 428 -20.52 -14.67 -4.03
C ASP A 428 -20.25 -13.81 -5.28
N PHE A 429 -21.31 -13.35 -5.95
CA PHE A 429 -21.17 -12.51 -7.14
C PHE A 429 -20.59 -11.15 -6.77
N VAL A 430 -19.40 -10.83 -7.28
CA VAL A 430 -18.76 -9.52 -7.08
C VAL A 430 -19.46 -8.48 -7.96
N VAL A 431 -20.23 -7.59 -7.34
CA VAL A 431 -20.94 -6.50 -8.03
C VAL A 431 -20.02 -5.31 -8.24
N ILE A 432 -19.33 -4.90 -7.18
CA ILE A 432 -18.34 -3.82 -7.22
C ILE A 432 -17.00 -4.47 -6.82
N PRO A 433 -16.03 -4.55 -7.74
CA PRO A 433 -14.71 -5.06 -7.41
C PRO A 433 -13.99 -4.12 -6.45
N GLU A 434 -12.89 -4.59 -5.87
CA GLU A 434 -12.10 -3.82 -4.91
C GLU A 434 -11.75 -2.42 -5.43
N THR A 435 -12.22 -1.39 -4.70
CA THR A 435 -12.03 0.01 -5.05
C THR A 435 -11.67 0.85 -3.83
N THR A 436 -10.82 1.86 -4.01
CA THR A 436 -10.45 2.85 -2.99
C THR A 436 -11.13 4.20 -3.22
N GLY A 437 -12.14 4.24 -4.09
CA GLY A 437 -12.92 5.43 -4.43
C GLY A 437 -14.31 5.06 -4.94
N ASP A 438 -15.03 6.04 -5.47
CA ASP A 438 -16.37 5.86 -6.02
C ASP A 438 -16.46 4.74 -7.05
N SER A 439 -17.60 4.04 -7.06
CA SER A 439 -17.93 3.12 -8.15
C SER A 439 -18.65 3.82 -9.30
N ALA A 440 -18.68 3.17 -10.45
CA ALA A 440 -19.72 3.44 -11.44
C ALA A 440 -21.08 2.96 -10.92
N ILE A 441 -22.16 3.38 -11.58
CA ILE A 441 -23.51 2.86 -11.30
C ILE A 441 -23.58 1.41 -11.77
N VAL A 442 -24.07 0.55 -10.89
CA VAL A 442 -24.27 -0.88 -11.13
C VAL A 442 -25.73 -1.25 -10.94
N THR A 443 -26.20 -2.23 -11.71
CA THR A 443 -27.53 -2.83 -11.55
C THR A 443 -27.37 -4.19 -10.90
N LEU A 444 -28.08 -4.42 -9.81
CA LEU A 444 -28.01 -5.68 -9.07
C LEU A 444 -28.61 -6.83 -9.90
N PRO A 445 -27.87 -7.93 -10.11
CA PRO A 445 -28.30 -9.03 -10.96
C PRO A 445 -29.30 -9.99 -10.28
N PHE A 446 -29.34 -10.01 -8.95
CA PHE A 446 -30.12 -10.97 -8.17
C PHE A 446 -30.91 -10.26 -7.07
N SER A 447 -32.02 -10.85 -6.65
CA SER A 447 -32.69 -10.45 -5.42
C SER A 447 -32.06 -11.21 -4.25
N GLY A 448 -31.75 -10.53 -3.15
CA GLY A 448 -31.18 -11.19 -1.98
C GLY A 448 -30.34 -10.27 -1.10
N THR A 449 -29.48 -10.90 -0.31
CA THR A 449 -28.57 -10.21 0.63
C THR A 449 -27.26 -9.87 -0.04
N TYR A 450 -26.80 -8.64 0.18
CA TYR A 450 -25.55 -8.09 -0.30
C TYR A 450 -24.69 -7.66 0.88
N THR A 451 -23.38 -7.85 0.77
CA THR A 451 -22.39 -7.45 1.78
C THR A 451 -21.36 -6.52 1.15
N LEU A 452 -21.28 -5.30 1.65
CA LEU A 452 -20.16 -4.41 1.37
C LEU A 452 -19.06 -4.67 2.41
N ILE A 453 -17.91 -5.10 1.94
CA ILE A 453 -16.73 -5.40 2.76
C ILE A 453 -15.79 -4.20 2.69
N ALA A 454 -15.49 -3.60 3.84
CA ALA A 454 -14.48 -2.56 3.97
C ALA A 454 -13.25 -3.14 4.68
N HIS A 455 -12.06 -3.00 4.11
CA HIS A 455 -10.82 -3.45 4.71
C HIS A 455 -9.64 -2.57 4.26
N HIS A 456 -8.47 -2.71 4.89
CA HIS A 456 -7.26 -2.00 4.46
C HIS A 456 -6.33 -2.92 3.68
N LEU A 457 -5.88 -2.51 2.49
CA LEU A 457 -5.05 -3.32 1.58
C LEU A 457 -3.75 -3.83 2.22
N SER A 458 -3.10 -2.99 3.03
CA SER A 458 -1.91 -3.34 3.82
C SER A 458 -2.20 -3.78 5.26
N GLY A 459 -3.46 -4.04 5.61
CA GLY A 459 -3.85 -4.50 6.95
C GLY A 459 -3.70 -3.47 8.06
N ARG A 460 -3.84 -2.16 7.80
CA ARG A 460 -3.77 -1.11 8.82
C ARG A 460 -5.15 -0.73 9.34
N THR A 461 -5.17 -0.03 10.46
CA THR A 461 -6.37 0.60 11.03
C THR A 461 -6.71 1.91 10.32
N GLY A 462 -7.96 2.36 10.45
CA GLY A 462 -8.39 3.66 9.95
C GLY A 462 -9.90 3.84 9.99
N SER A 463 -10.36 5.08 9.88
CA SER A 463 -11.77 5.43 9.79
C SER A 463 -12.17 5.79 8.36
N TYR A 464 -13.42 5.55 8.03
CA TYR A 464 -13.97 5.82 6.71
C TYR A 464 -15.45 6.20 6.80
N SER A 465 -15.95 6.87 5.78
CA SER A 465 -17.38 7.08 5.59
C SER A 465 -17.77 6.95 4.12
N PHE A 466 -18.93 6.36 3.87
CA PHE A 466 -19.44 6.09 2.52
C PHE A 466 -20.97 6.21 2.50
N SER A 467 -21.56 6.23 1.31
CA SER A 467 -22.97 5.90 1.13
C SER A 467 -23.15 4.94 -0.03
N LEU A 468 -24.18 4.11 0.05
CA LEU A 468 -24.63 3.28 -1.07
C LEU A 468 -25.93 3.89 -1.60
N ASP A 469 -25.79 4.70 -2.65
CA ASP A 469 -26.85 5.56 -3.15
C ASP A 469 -27.64 4.82 -4.23
N GLN A 470 -28.91 4.53 -3.96
CA GLN A 470 -29.83 3.95 -4.91
C GLN A 470 -30.27 5.00 -5.94
N THR A 471 -30.26 4.63 -7.22
CA THR A 471 -30.83 5.47 -8.27
C THR A 471 -32.35 5.35 -8.23
N SER A 472 -33.03 6.47 -7.99
CA SER A 472 -34.50 6.52 -7.99
C SER A 472 -35.07 6.09 -9.33
N LEU A 473 -36.07 5.20 -9.31
CA LEU A 473 -36.77 4.75 -10.51
C LEU A 473 -38.02 5.59 -10.76
N GLY A 474 -37.97 6.46 -11.76
CA GLY A 474 -39.11 7.24 -12.26
C GLY A 474 -39.97 6.44 -13.25
N VAL A 475 -41.16 6.97 -13.53
CA VAL A 475 -42.06 6.43 -14.56
C VAL A 475 -42.05 7.37 -15.76
N LEU A 476 -41.70 6.86 -16.94
CA LEU A 476 -41.86 7.54 -18.22
C LEU A 476 -43.12 7.00 -18.91
N PRO A 477 -44.20 7.81 -19.03
CA PRO A 477 -45.40 7.37 -19.72
C PRO A 477 -45.12 7.01 -21.18
N PHE A 478 -45.72 5.92 -21.66
CA PHE A 478 -45.70 5.58 -23.08
C PHE A 478 -46.52 6.61 -23.88
N ASN A 479 -45.98 7.12 -25.00
CA ASN A 479 -46.58 8.25 -25.75
C ASN A 479 -46.76 9.53 -24.91
N GLY A 480 -45.81 9.80 -24.01
CA GLY A 480 -45.82 10.97 -23.15
C GLY A 480 -44.42 11.45 -22.83
N SER A 481 -44.33 12.46 -21.95
CA SER A 481 -43.06 13.06 -21.53
C SER A 481 -43.02 13.33 -20.04
N VAL A 482 -41.81 13.36 -19.49
CA VAL A 482 -41.52 13.80 -18.12
C VAL A 482 -40.49 14.92 -18.17
N ASN A 483 -40.62 15.88 -17.25
CA ASN A 483 -39.61 16.91 -17.03
C ASN A 483 -38.78 16.54 -15.82
N GLU A 484 -37.47 16.68 -15.94
CA GLU A 484 -36.51 16.30 -14.92
C GLU A 484 -35.49 17.39 -14.70
N THR A 485 -35.03 17.52 -13.46
CA THR A 485 -33.95 18.42 -13.10
C THR A 485 -32.67 17.63 -12.89
N LEU A 486 -31.64 17.96 -13.69
CA LEU A 486 -30.27 17.50 -13.54
C LEU A 486 -29.51 18.57 -12.75
N THR A 487 -29.13 18.27 -11.51
CA THR A 487 -28.60 19.26 -10.57
C THR A 487 -27.08 19.36 -10.60
N ARG A 488 -26.38 18.33 -11.10
CA ARG A 488 -24.91 18.27 -11.16
C ARG A 488 -24.40 17.28 -12.20
N SER A 489 -23.12 17.42 -12.55
CA SER A 489 -22.37 16.40 -13.29
C SER A 489 -22.22 15.12 -12.46
N GLY A 490 -22.13 13.96 -13.13
CA GLY A 490 -22.07 12.63 -12.50
C GLY A 490 -23.41 12.12 -11.97
N GLN A 491 -24.52 12.83 -12.18
CA GLN A 491 -25.86 12.40 -11.77
C GLN A 491 -26.46 11.42 -12.77
N ALA A 492 -27.19 10.42 -12.26
CA ALA A 492 -28.05 9.55 -13.05
C ALA A 492 -29.52 9.73 -12.69
N LYS A 493 -30.39 9.56 -13.69
CA LYS A 493 -31.83 9.40 -13.52
C LYS A 493 -32.28 8.17 -14.31
N LEU A 494 -33.03 7.30 -13.67
CA LEU A 494 -33.51 6.05 -14.24
C LEU A 494 -35.03 6.10 -14.37
N PHE A 495 -35.55 5.70 -15.53
CA PHE A 495 -36.98 5.67 -15.82
C PHE A 495 -37.41 4.30 -16.31
N LYS A 496 -38.67 3.95 -16.04
CA LYS A 496 -39.35 2.80 -16.64
C LYS A 496 -40.45 3.25 -17.58
N VAL A 497 -40.47 2.70 -18.79
CA VAL A 497 -41.58 2.83 -19.74
C VAL A 497 -42.11 1.44 -20.09
N THR A 498 -43.41 1.22 -19.89
CA THR A 498 -44.06 -0.04 -20.25
C THR A 498 -44.60 0.05 -21.67
N VAL A 499 -43.98 -0.69 -22.60
CA VAL A 499 -44.38 -0.73 -24.02
C VAL A 499 -45.55 -1.72 -24.18
N PRO A 500 -46.71 -1.28 -24.71
CA PRO A 500 -47.93 -2.11 -24.69
C PRO A 500 -47.93 -3.27 -25.69
N SER A 501 -47.25 -3.12 -26.82
CA SER A 501 -47.17 -4.13 -27.89
C SER A 501 -45.88 -3.92 -28.68
N THR A 502 -45.43 -4.94 -29.40
CA THR A 502 -44.22 -4.84 -30.23
C THR A 502 -44.37 -3.76 -31.29
N GLN A 503 -43.55 -2.72 -31.22
CA GLN A 503 -43.60 -1.56 -32.11
C GLN A 503 -42.27 -0.79 -32.07
N ILE A 504 -42.09 0.21 -32.92
CA ILE A 504 -40.94 1.11 -32.82
C ILE A 504 -41.09 1.92 -31.53
N LEU A 505 -40.05 1.97 -30.69
CA LEU A 505 -39.98 2.88 -29.55
C LEU A 505 -38.95 3.97 -29.86
N THR A 506 -39.39 5.23 -29.88
CA THR A 506 -38.52 6.39 -29.93
C THR A 506 -38.45 7.03 -28.55
N LEU A 507 -37.23 7.18 -28.03
CA LEU A 507 -36.91 7.94 -26.83
C LEU A 507 -36.20 9.22 -27.24
N GLN A 508 -36.76 10.37 -26.84
CA GLN A 508 -36.21 11.67 -27.17
C GLN A 508 -35.94 12.45 -25.89
N LEU A 509 -34.66 12.78 -25.68
CA LEU A 509 -34.21 13.73 -24.68
C LEU A 509 -34.09 15.11 -25.32
N SER A 510 -34.65 16.11 -24.65
CA SER A 510 -34.57 17.52 -25.03
C SER A 510 -33.99 18.35 -23.90
N ASP A 511 -32.90 19.04 -24.20
CA ASP A 511 -32.24 20.01 -23.34
C ASP A 511 -32.35 21.40 -24.00
N PRO A 512 -32.76 22.45 -23.27
CA PRO A 512 -32.88 23.80 -23.81
C PRO A 512 -31.53 24.43 -24.21
N THR A 513 -30.40 23.80 -23.90
CA THR A 513 -29.05 24.25 -24.24
C THR A 513 -28.36 23.33 -25.24
N THR A 514 -27.22 23.79 -25.78
CA THR A 514 -26.39 23.01 -26.71
C THR A 514 -25.05 22.59 -26.11
N THR A 515 -24.75 23.02 -24.88
CA THR A 515 -23.44 22.84 -24.23
C THR A 515 -23.40 21.65 -23.28
N ASP A 516 -24.54 21.28 -22.71
CA ASP A 516 -24.62 20.21 -21.73
C ASP A 516 -24.35 18.86 -22.42
N ARG A 517 -23.53 18.01 -21.79
CA ARG A 517 -23.21 16.67 -22.27
C ARG A 517 -23.95 15.66 -21.41
N ILE A 518 -25.03 15.12 -21.96
CA ILE A 518 -25.82 14.06 -21.35
C ILE A 518 -25.53 12.77 -22.12
N GLU A 519 -25.76 11.61 -21.52
CA GLU A 519 -25.76 10.31 -22.19
C GLU A 519 -27.12 9.65 -21.97
N MET A 520 -27.66 8.99 -22.99
CA MET A 520 -28.91 8.24 -22.89
C MET A 520 -28.69 6.78 -23.26
N TYR A 521 -29.24 5.88 -22.43
CA TYR A 521 -29.17 4.43 -22.60
C TYR A 521 -30.56 3.82 -22.41
N ALA A 522 -30.86 2.74 -23.13
CA ALA A 522 -32.09 1.98 -22.99
C ALA A 522 -31.82 0.48 -22.98
N ARG A 523 -32.60 -0.27 -22.20
CA ARG A 523 -32.52 -1.73 -22.09
C ARG A 523 -33.87 -2.34 -21.75
N TYR A 524 -34.17 -3.51 -22.31
CA TYR A 524 -35.39 -4.27 -22.02
C TYR A 524 -35.24 -5.11 -20.74
N GLY A 525 -36.27 -5.10 -19.89
CA GLY A 525 -36.40 -5.98 -18.71
C GLY A 525 -35.44 -5.72 -17.55
N SER A 526 -34.41 -4.87 -17.71
CA SER A 526 -33.49 -4.50 -16.63
C SER A 526 -32.92 -3.09 -16.82
N PRO A 527 -32.60 -2.37 -15.73
CA PRO A 527 -31.93 -1.07 -15.81
C PRO A 527 -30.58 -1.12 -16.54
N PRO A 528 -30.37 -0.25 -17.55
CA PRO A 528 -29.06 -0.12 -18.20
C PRO A 528 -28.04 0.57 -17.28
N THR A 529 -26.77 0.33 -17.55
CA THR A 529 -25.62 1.11 -17.05
C THR A 529 -24.88 1.71 -18.23
N ARG A 530 -23.86 2.55 -17.97
CA ARG A 530 -22.99 3.09 -19.03
C ARG A 530 -22.20 2.00 -19.77
N GLY A 531 -22.00 0.83 -19.14
CA GLY A 531 -21.29 -0.31 -19.72
C GLY A 531 -22.19 -1.43 -20.23
N VAL A 532 -23.45 -1.50 -19.77
CA VAL A 532 -24.40 -2.57 -20.10
C VAL A 532 -25.72 -1.96 -20.54
N TYR A 533 -26.04 -2.05 -21.82
CA TYR A 533 -27.24 -1.47 -22.44
C TYR A 533 -27.60 -2.23 -23.71
N ASP A 534 -28.83 -2.07 -24.20
CA ASP A 534 -29.24 -2.62 -25.50
C ASP A 534 -29.13 -1.55 -26.60
N TYR A 535 -29.48 -0.30 -26.25
CA TYR A 535 -29.40 0.85 -27.14
C TYR A 535 -28.76 2.05 -26.43
N ARG A 536 -27.99 2.83 -27.18
CA ARG A 536 -27.45 4.13 -26.76
C ARG A 536 -27.47 5.13 -27.90
N PHE A 537 -27.39 6.41 -27.59
CA PHE A 537 -27.05 7.41 -28.60
C PHE A 537 -25.54 7.43 -28.86
N ASN A 538 -25.12 7.78 -30.09
CA ASN A 538 -23.74 7.54 -30.55
C ASN A 538 -22.68 8.30 -29.76
N ALA A 539 -22.95 9.56 -29.40
CA ALA A 539 -22.05 10.43 -28.65
C ALA A 539 -22.82 11.29 -27.63
N PRO A 540 -22.21 11.65 -26.48
CA PRO A 540 -22.84 12.54 -25.51
C PRO A 540 -23.19 13.89 -26.13
N GLY A 541 -24.32 14.47 -25.71
CA GLY A 541 -24.83 15.73 -26.23
C GLY A 541 -26.13 16.13 -25.56
N SER A 542 -26.58 17.35 -25.83
CA SER A 542 -27.70 17.96 -25.11
C SER A 542 -29.08 17.41 -25.55
N ASN A 543 -29.28 17.25 -26.85
CA ASN A 543 -30.47 16.62 -27.44
C ASN A 543 -30.12 15.24 -27.98
N GLN A 544 -30.90 14.21 -27.62
CA GLN A 544 -30.61 12.84 -28.04
C GLN A 544 -31.85 12.09 -28.46
N ARG A 545 -31.67 11.20 -29.43
CA ARG A 545 -32.74 10.32 -29.92
C ARG A 545 -32.26 8.89 -30.00
N ILE A 546 -32.90 8.00 -29.26
CA ILE A 546 -32.76 6.55 -29.42
C ILE A 546 -34.00 6.03 -30.13
N THR A 547 -33.80 5.21 -31.15
CA THR A 547 -34.88 4.48 -31.82
C THR A 547 -34.61 3.00 -31.68
N VAL A 548 -35.55 2.29 -31.05
CA VAL A 548 -35.58 0.83 -30.99
C VAL A 548 -36.49 0.37 -32.15
N PRO A 549 -35.93 -0.22 -33.23
CA PRO A 549 -36.71 -0.49 -34.44
C PRO A 549 -37.84 -1.50 -34.25
N SER A 550 -37.76 -2.36 -33.24
CA SER A 550 -38.81 -3.30 -32.85
C SER A 550 -38.69 -3.59 -31.35
N ALA A 551 -39.27 -2.72 -30.54
CA ALA A 551 -39.26 -2.84 -29.09
C ALA A 551 -40.27 -3.89 -28.65
N THR A 552 -39.81 -4.96 -27.99
CA THR A 552 -40.66 -5.98 -27.37
C THR A 552 -41.63 -5.35 -26.36
N ALA A 553 -42.86 -5.86 -26.29
CA ALA A 553 -43.81 -5.48 -25.26
C ALA A 553 -43.27 -5.76 -23.85
N GLY A 554 -43.55 -4.89 -22.89
CA GLY A 554 -43.09 -4.99 -21.51
C GLY A 554 -42.25 -3.80 -21.06
N ASP A 555 -41.52 -3.99 -19.96
CA ASP A 555 -40.80 -2.91 -19.30
C ASP A 555 -39.45 -2.62 -19.97
N TRP A 556 -39.29 -1.38 -20.41
CA TRP A 556 -38.03 -0.82 -20.87
C TRP A 556 -37.52 0.18 -19.85
N TYR A 557 -36.23 0.15 -19.58
CA TYR A 557 -35.56 1.05 -18.66
C TYR A 557 -34.69 2.02 -19.43
N VAL A 558 -34.76 3.30 -19.05
CA VAL A 558 -34.04 4.40 -19.69
C VAL A 558 -33.19 5.10 -18.64
N LEU A 559 -31.87 5.12 -18.85
CA LEU A 559 -30.93 5.85 -18.01
C LEU A 559 -30.50 7.10 -18.75
N ILE A 560 -30.64 8.26 -18.11
CA ILE A 560 -29.94 9.48 -18.50
C ILE A 560 -28.82 9.77 -17.50
N TYR A 561 -27.63 10.05 -18.00
CA TYR A 561 -26.44 10.32 -17.20
C TYR A 561 -25.83 11.69 -17.56
N SER A 562 -25.66 12.55 -16.56
CA SER A 562 -25.13 13.90 -16.71
C SER A 562 -23.60 13.87 -16.75
N GLU A 563 -22.99 13.59 -17.91
CA GLU A 563 -21.52 13.58 -18.05
C GLU A 563 -20.93 14.96 -17.73
N ASN A 564 -21.49 16.02 -18.31
CA ASN A 564 -21.13 17.41 -18.00
C ASN A 564 -22.37 18.31 -18.00
N VAL A 565 -22.85 18.60 -16.79
CA VAL A 565 -23.94 19.53 -16.49
C VAL A 565 -23.45 20.40 -15.33
N PRO A 566 -22.78 21.54 -15.62
CA PRO A 566 -22.11 22.35 -14.60
C PRO A 566 -23.07 23.18 -13.75
N THR A 567 -24.27 23.47 -14.26
CA THR A 567 -25.33 24.18 -13.54
C THR A 567 -26.64 23.41 -13.62
N SER A 568 -27.49 23.57 -12.62
CA SER A 568 -28.78 22.87 -12.58
C SER A 568 -29.61 23.14 -13.84
N ARG A 569 -30.09 22.07 -14.49
CA ARG A 569 -30.77 22.10 -15.79
C ARG A 569 -32.08 21.33 -15.75
N ASN A 570 -33.13 21.92 -16.35
CA ASN A 570 -34.37 21.18 -16.62
C ASN A 570 -34.32 20.59 -18.03
N VAL A 571 -34.56 19.30 -18.13
CA VAL A 571 -34.60 18.53 -19.39
C VAL A 571 -35.95 17.83 -19.52
N SER A 572 -36.36 17.54 -20.74
CA SER A 572 -37.57 16.75 -21.04
C SER A 572 -37.19 15.43 -21.66
N LEU A 573 -37.68 14.33 -21.10
CA LEU A 573 -37.55 12.99 -21.67
C LEU A 573 -38.92 12.53 -22.14
N SER A 574 -39.04 12.16 -23.41
CA SER A 574 -40.28 11.68 -24.00
C SER A 574 -40.12 10.31 -24.63
N SER A 575 -41.21 9.55 -24.62
CA SER A 575 -41.34 8.31 -25.37
C SER A 575 -42.48 8.43 -26.38
N SER A 576 -42.30 7.82 -27.54
CA SER A 576 -43.36 7.64 -28.53
C SER A 576 -43.20 6.30 -29.21
N GLY A 577 -44.30 5.72 -29.66
CA GLY A 577 -44.25 4.53 -30.49
C GLY A 577 -45.19 4.55 -31.68
N VAL A 578 -44.72 3.90 -32.73
CA VAL A 578 -45.41 3.73 -34.01
C VAL A 578 -45.12 2.32 -34.52
N PHE A 579 -46.06 1.71 -35.23
CA PHE A 579 -45.92 0.30 -35.61
C PHE A 579 -44.90 0.05 -36.72
N THR A 580 -44.80 0.96 -37.69
CA THR A 580 -43.84 0.88 -38.78
C THR A 580 -43.65 2.26 -39.39
N THR A 581 -42.47 2.50 -39.97
CA THR A 581 -42.16 3.72 -40.72
C THR A 581 -41.32 3.38 -41.94
N LEU A 582 -41.40 4.23 -42.96
CA LEU A 582 -40.48 4.26 -44.08
C LEU A 582 -39.81 5.64 -44.12
N SER A 583 -38.52 5.66 -44.41
CA SER A 583 -37.73 6.89 -44.52
C SER A 583 -37.23 7.15 -45.93
N SER A 584 -36.90 6.10 -46.70
CA SER A 584 -36.40 6.26 -48.07
C SER A 584 -36.55 5.00 -48.91
N VAL A 585 -36.42 5.16 -50.22
CA VAL A 585 -36.32 4.10 -51.22
C VAL A 585 -35.15 4.41 -52.16
N VAL A 586 -34.39 3.39 -52.55
CA VAL A 586 -33.33 3.51 -53.55
C VAL A 586 -33.44 2.36 -54.57
N PRO A 587 -33.47 2.63 -55.88
CA PRO A 587 -33.52 3.97 -56.50
C PRO A 587 -34.89 4.64 -56.31
N GLU A 588 -34.94 5.96 -56.39
CA GLU A 588 -36.21 6.75 -56.35
C GLU A 588 -36.88 6.83 -57.73
N ILE A 589 -36.16 6.51 -58.80
CA ILE A 589 -36.64 6.54 -60.19
C ILE A 589 -36.10 5.33 -60.96
N SER A 590 -36.92 4.73 -61.81
CA SER A 590 -36.46 3.67 -62.72
C SER A 590 -37.39 3.47 -63.92
N GLY A 591 -36.85 3.02 -65.04
CA GLY A 591 -37.59 2.63 -66.23
C GLY A 591 -38.39 1.35 -66.02
N ASN A 592 -39.59 1.30 -66.57
CA ASN A 592 -40.52 0.19 -66.35
C ASN A 592 -40.36 -1.01 -67.30
N SER A 593 -39.35 -1.01 -68.17
CA SER A 593 -39.18 -2.07 -69.19
C SER A 593 -38.62 -3.39 -68.62
N VAL A 594 -37.95 -3.37 -67.47
CA VAL A 594 -37.42 -4.54 -66.76
C VAL A 594 -37.85 -4.55 -65.28
N PRO A 595 -37.82 -5.71 -64.57
CA PRO A 595 -38.09 -5.75 -63.15
C PRO A 595 -37.15 -4.83 -62.36
N VAL A 596 -37.70 -4.07 -61.41
CA VAL A 596 -36.93 -3.09 -60.63
C VAL A 596 -36.74 -3.60 -59.21
N THR A 597 -35.49 -3.73 -58.79
CA THR A 597 -35.13 -4.05 -57.42
C THR A 597 -34.85 -2.76 -56.66
N MET A 598 -35.56 -2.57 -55.55
CA MET A 598 -35.44 -1.40 -54.69
C MET A 598 -35.14 -1.79 -53.24
N LYS A 599 -34.31 -0.96 -52.61
CA LYS A 599 -33.99 -1.03 -51.18
C LYS A 599 -34.83 0.00 -50.44
N LEU A 600 -35.66 -0.47 -49.52
CA LEU A 600 -36.50 0.34 -48.65
C LEU A 600 -35.82 0.47 -47.29
N THR A 601 -35.68 1.70 -46.80
CA THR A 601 -35.15 1.98 -45.47
C THR A 601 -36.28 2.49 -44.58
N GLY A 602 -36.34 2.01 -43.34
CA GLY A 602 -37.38 2.37 -42.38
C GLY A 602 -37.18 1.71 -41.02
N ALA A 603 -38.26 1.40 -40.32
CA ALA A 603 -38.22 0.66 -39.06
C ALA A 603 -39.52 -0.13 -38.83
N GLY A 604 -39.48 -1.09 -37.91
CA GLY A 604 -40.63 -1.93 -37.55
C GLY A 604 -40.85 -3.12 -38.48
N PHE A 605 -39.88 -3.46 -39.33
CA PHE A 605 -40.03 -4.59 -40.26
C PHE A 605 -39.86 -5.91 -39.50
N VAL A 606 -40.94 -6.68 -39.43
CA VAL A 606 -41.00 -7.96 -38.69
C VAL A 606 -41.62 -9.05 -39.58
N ALA A 607 -41.55 -10.30 -39.15
CA ALA A 607 -42.24 -11.40 -39.84
C ALA A 607 -43.74 -11.06 -40.02
N GLY A 608 -44.26 -11.30 -41.22
CA GLY A 608 -45.63 -10.89 -41.60
C GLY A 608 -45.73 -9.50 -42.24
N THR A 609 -44.61 -8.78 -42.40
CA THR A 609 -44.59 -7.53 -43.18
C THR A 609 -44.85 -7.78 -44.66
N SER A 610 -45.62 -6.91 -45.31
CA SER A 610 -45.87 -6.89 -46.75
C SER A 610 -45.58 -5.51 -47.34
N VAL A 611 -45.20 -5.47 -48.62
CA VAL A 611 -44.86 -4.25 -49.36
C VAL A 611 -45.70 -4.16 -50.62
N SER A 612 -46.14 -2.95 -50.97
CA SER A 612 -46.83 -2.66 -52.23
C SER A 612 -46.52 -1.26 -52.74
N LEU A 613 -46.49 -1.09 -54.06
CA LEU A 613 -46.59 0.23 -54.69
C LEU A 613 -48.06 0.62 -54.80
N VAL A 614 -48.37 1.89 -54.54
CA VAL A 614 -49.71 2.46 -54.61
C VAL A 614 -49.68 3.60 -55.61
N SER A 615 -50.55 3.57 -56.62
CA SER A 615 -50.63 4.65 -57.63
C SER A 615 -50.98 5.99 -57.00
N LEU A 616 -50.62 7.09 -57.66
CA LEU A 616 -50.87 8.47 -57.19
C LEU A 616 -52.35 8.75 -56.84
N ASP A 617 -53.28 8.15 -57.58
CA ASP A 617 -54.73 8.25 -57.34
C ASP A 617 -55.25 7.32 -56.24
N GLY A 618 -54.37 6.47 -55.68
CA GLY A 618 -54.68 5.49 -54.64
C GLY A 618 -55.50 4.28 -55.09
N THR A 619 -55.83 4.16 -56.39
CA THR A 619 -56.79 3.16 -56.87
C THR A 619 -56.16 1.82 -57.24
N ARG A 620 -54.87 1.81 -57.59
CA ARG A 620 -54.14 0.59 -57.98
C ARG A 620 -53.01 0.30 -57.01
N THR A 621 -52.84 -0.98 -56.71
CA THR A 621 -51.71 -1.47 -55.91
C THR A 621 -50.98 -2.57 -56.67
N TYR A 622 -49.66 -2.56 -56.59
CA TYR A 622 -48.79 -3.55 -57.23
C TYR A 622 -47.97 -4.24 -56.14
N SER A 623 -47.94 -5.57 -56.16
CA SER A 623 -47.11 -6.38 -55.26
C SER A 623 -45.76 -6.69 -55.90
N PRO A 624 -44.68 -6.82 -55.10
CA PRO A 624 -43.40 -7.27 -55.62
C PRO A 624 -43.48 -8.74 -56.07
N GLN A 625 -42.69 -9.11 -57.08
CA GLN A 625 -42.52 -10.52 -57.50
C GLN A 625 -41.81 -11.33 -56.41
N ASN A 626 -40.86 -10.70 -55.72
CA ASN A 626 -40.19 -11.24 -54.54
C ASN A 626 -39.73 -10.07 -53.65
N PHE A 627 -39.60 -10.31 -52.35
CA PHE A 627 -38.96 -9.39 -51.44
C PHE A 627 -38.37 -10.15 -50.24
N SER A 628 -37.38 -9.56 -49.59
CA SER A 628 -36.78 -10.03 -48.35
C SER A 628 -36.81 -8.93 -47.30
N ILE A 629 -37.10 -9.30 -46.06
CA ILE A 629 -36.84 -8.43 -44.90
C ILE A 629 -35.39 -8.66 -44.52
N ASP A 630 -34.52 -7.73 -44.93
CA ASP A 630 -33.07 -7.86 -44.76
C ASP A 630 -32.67 -7.60 -43.30
N SER A 631 -33.40 -6.71 -42.62
CA SER A 631 -33.26 -6.41 -41.20
C SER A 631 -34.53 -5.72 -40.66
N LEU A 632 -34.56 -5.39 -39.36
CA LEU A 632 -35.66 -4.62 -38.75
C LEU A 632 -35.83 -3.20 -39.36
N THR A 633 -34.86 -2.75 -40.16
CA THR A 633 -34.81 -1.40 -40.75
C THR A 633 -34.64 -1.39 -42.27
N GLN A 634 -34.54 -2.55 -42.92
CA GLN A 634 -34.34 -2.63 -44.37
C GLN A 634 -35.14 -3.77 -45.01
N ILE A 635 -35.75 -3.48 -46.16
CA ILE A 635 -36.38 -4.46 -47.05
C ILE A 635 -35.79 -4.30 -48.45
N THR A 636 -35.49 -5.41 -49.13
CA THR A 636 -35.21 -5.42 -50.57
C THR A 636 -36.42 -6.01 -51.29
N ALA A 637 -37.00 -5.28 -52.23
CA ALA A 637 -38.19 -5.69 -52.97
C ALA A 637 -37.99 -5.55 -54.48
N THR A 638 -38.35 -6.58 -55.25
CA THR A 638 -38.29 -6.56 -56.71
C THR A 638 -39.70 -6.51 -57.30
N PHE A 639 -40.03 -5.40 -57.95
CA PHE A 639 -41.30 -5.20 -58.62
C PHE A 639 -41.26 -5.66 -60.08
N PRO A 640 -42.39 -6.18 -60.62
CA PRO A 640 -42.46 -6.60 -62.01
C PRO A 640 -42.23 -5.45 -62.99
N SER A 641 -41.82 -5.78 -64.21
CA SER A 641 -41.82 -4.84 -65.34
C SER A 641 -43.25 -4.50 -65.77
N GLN A 642 -43.38 -3.51 -66.65
CA GLN A 642 -44.64 -3.05 -67.26
C GLN A 642 -45.64 -2.44 -66.26
N ILE A 643 -45.19 -2.02 -65.08
CA ILE A 643 -45.96 -1.11 -64.23
C ILE A 643 -46.07 0.24 -64.97
N PRO A 644 -47.28 0.83 -65.13
CA PRO A 644 -47.46 2.08 -65.87
C PRO A 644 -46.54 3.19 -65.35
N SER A 645 -46.05 4.05 -66.24
CA SER A 645 -45.24 5.21 -65.83
C SER A 645 -46.05 6.17 -64.95
N GLY A 646 -45.36 6.84 -64.02
CA GLY A 646 -45.93 7.77 -63.07
C GLY A 646 -45.35 7.64 -61.66
N HIS A 647 -45.81 8.50 -60.75
CA HIS A 647 -45.41 8.47 -59.34
C HIS A 647 -46.21 7.45 -58.54
N TYR A 648 -45.51 6.81 -57.61
CA TYR A 648 -46.01 5.79 -56.71
C TYR A 648 -45.60 6.08 -55.27
N SER A 649 -46.54 5.82 -54.37
CA SER A 649 -46.27 5.74 -52.93
C SER A 649 -45.90 4.30 -52.58
N ILE A 650 -45.00 4.12 -51.62
CA ILE A 650 -44.62 2.79 -51.13
C ILE A 650 -45.35 2.55 -49.81
N ARG A 651 -46.15 1.49 -49.76
CA ARG A 651 -46.87 1.08 -48.55
C ARG A 651 -46.25 -0.18 -47.97
N VAL A 652 -46.01 -0.15 -46.66
CA VAL A 652 -45.62 -1.29 -45.85
C VAL A 652 -46.75 -1.57 -44.86
N ASN A 653 -47.21 -2.83 -44.79
CA ASN A 653 -48.14 -3.28 -43.76
C ASN A 653 -47.46 -4.35 -42.91
N THR A 654 -47.38 -4.14 -41.61
CA THR A 654 -46.95 -5.12 -40.62
C THR A 654 -48.18 -5.75 -39.94
N PRO A 655 -48.02 -6.82 -39.14
CA PRO A 655 -49.12 -7.37 -38.34
C PRO A 655 -49.75 -6.38 -37.36
N TYR A 656 -49.06 -5.29 -37.03
CA TYR A 656 -49.46 -4.33 -36.01
C TYR A 656 -49.92 -2.97 -36.57
N GLY A 657 -49.50 -2.61 -37.79
CA GLY A 657 -49.92 -1.37 -38.42
C GLY A 657 -49.34 -1.15 -39.82
N SER A 658 -49.71 -0.05 -40.46
CA SER A 658 -49.30 0.28 -41.83
C SER A 658 -48.66 1.67 -41.93
N TYR A 659 -47.70 1.83 -42.83
CA TYR A 659 -47.13 3.12 -43.18
C TYR A 659 -47.03 3.26 -44.71
N GLN A 660 -47.26 4.47 -45.22
CA GLN A 660 -47.13 4.79 -46.64
C GLN A 660 -46.21 5.99 -46.82
N LEU A 661 -45.07 5.77 -47.48
CA LEU A 661 -44.18 6.83 -47.93
C LEU A 661 -44.77 7.42 -49.22
N GLN A 662 -45.19 8.68 -49.15
CA GLN A 662 -45.97 9.30 -50.22
C GLN A 662 -45.09 9.72 -51.40
N ASN A 663 -45.52 9.37 -52.62
CA ASN A 663 -44.93 9.82 -53.90
C ASN A 663 -43.40 9.65 -53.96
N SER A 664 -42.87 8.58 -53.37
CA SER A 664 -41.44 8.38 -53.15
C SER A 664 -40.72 7.64 -54.26
N PHE A 665 -41.45 7.13 -55.26
CA PHE A 665 -40.87 6.39 -56.37
C PHE A 665 -41.53 6.79 -57.70
N GLU A 666 -40.76 6.83 -58.79
CA GLU A 666 -41.24 7.12 -60.13
C GLU A 666 -40.87 6.01 -61.13
N PHE A 667 -41.87 5.51 -61.87
CA PHE A 667 -41.63 4.73 -63.07
C PHE A 667 -41.59 5.62 -64.31
N THR A 668 -40.52 5.53 -65.10
CA THR A 668 -40.43 6.17 -66.43
C THR A 668 -40.64 5.16 -67.55
N THR A 669 -40.84 5.63 -68.77
CA THR A 669 -40.91 4.77 -69.98
C THR A 669 -39.53 4.32 -70.48
N GLY A 670 -38.48 4.42 -69.65
CA GLY A 670 -37.09 4.12 -70.03
C GLY A 670 -36.87 2.67 -70.48
N THR A 671 -36.04 2.48 -71.50
CA THR A 671 -35.84 1.17 -72.17
C THR A 671 -34.40 0.64 -72.15
N GLU A 672 -33.40 1.46 -71.79
CA GLU A 672 -31.99 1.07 -71.92
C GLU A 672 -31.14 1.49 -70.72
N ALA A 673 -30.23 0.61 -70.29
CA ALA A 673 -29.15 0.92 -69.34
C ALA A 673 -27.97 1.48 -70.13
N HIS A 674 -27.21 2.40 -69.55
CA HIS A 674 -26.08 3.03 -70.21
C HIS A 674 -24.90 3.14 -69.25
N LEU A 675 -23.89 2.29 -69.46
CA LEU A 675 -22.66 2.31 -68.67
C LEU A 675 -21.70 3.36 -69.21
N GLU A 676 -21.40 4.35 -68.38
CA GLU A 676 -20.28 5.26 -68.57
C GLU A 676 -19.14 4.86 -67.64
N THR A 677 -17.92 4.84 -68.17
CA THR A 677 -16.70 4.55 -67.39
C THR A 677 -15.64 5.59 -67.67
N GLU A 678 -14.97 6.07 -66.64
CA GLU A 678 -13.82 6.97 -66.73
C GLU A 678 -12.61 6.34 -66.03
N LEU A 679 -11.48 6.28 -66.75
CA LEU A 679 -10.21 5.82 -66.19
C LEU A 679 -9.36 7.04 -65.83
N ILE A 680 -9.21 7.28 -64.53
CA ILE A 680 -8.39 8.37 -64.00
C ILE A 680 -6.99 7.83 -63.74
N ILE A 681 -6.04 8.34 -64.53
CA ILE A 681 -4.61 8.01 -64.41
C ILE A 681 -3.81 9.22 -63.90
N PRO A 682 -2.74 9.01 -63.12
CA PRO A 682 -1.83 10.09 -62.75
C PRO A 682 -1.17 10.73 -63.99
N ALA A 683 -0.94 12.05 -63.94
CA ALA A 683 -0.39 12.82 -65.06
C ALA A 683 1.01 12.36 -65.53
N VAL A 684 1.74 11.59 -64.70
CA VAL A 684 3.02 10.98 -65.05
C VAL A 684 3.05 9.56 -64.49
N LEU A 685 3.34 8.57 -65.35
CA LEU A 685 3.52 7.18 -64.96
C LEU A 685 5.00 6.80 -65.08
N GLY A 686 5.67 6.56 -63.94
CA GLY A 686 7.09 6.20 -63.90
C GLY A 686 7.35 4.71 -64.18
N ARG A 687 8.39 4.38 -64.96
CA ARG A 687 8.82 2.99 -65.19
C ARG A 687 9.30 2.38 -63.85
N HIS A 688 8.69 1.26 -63.45
CA HIS A 688 8.89 0.57 -62.16
C HIS A 688 8.45 1.34 -60.89
N ALA A 689 7.60 2.36 -61.03
CA ALA A 689 6.98 3.05 -59.89
C ALA A 689 5.54 2.54 -59.66
N PHE A 690 5.12 2.45 -58.40
CA PHE A 690 3.72 2.16 -58.07
C PHE A 690 2.85 3.39 -58.34
N ALA A 691 1.75 3.18 -59.05
CA ALA A 691 0.73 4.19 -59.30
C ALA A 691 -0.66 3.58 -59.02
N THR A 692 -1.56 4.37 -58.44
CA THR A 692 -2.97 3.99 -58.29
C THR A 692 -3.75 4.58 -59.45
N LEU A 693 -4.54 3.74 -60.12
CA LEU A 693 -5.48 4.15 -61.16
C LEU A 693 -6.88 4.00 -60.57
N TYR A 694 -7.76 4.97 -60.84
CA TYR A 694 -9.16 4.87 -60.45
C TYR A 694 -9.99 4.60 -61.69
N ILE A 695 -10.94 3.66 -61.58
CA ILE A 695 -12.01 3.50 -62.54
C ILE A 695 -13.27 4.04 -61.85
N GLU A 696 -13.80 5.13 -62.38
CA GLU A 696 -15.14 5.58 -62.05
C GLU A 696 -16.10 4.98 -63.07
N TYR A 697 -17.28 4.55 -62.62
CA TYR A 697 -18.32 4.07 -63.52
C TYR A 697 -19.70 4.47 -62.99
N ALA A 698 -20.62 4.72 -63.91
CA ALA A 698 -22.00 5.08 -63.61
C ALA A 698 -22.94 4.44 -64.63
N ASN A 699 -24.13 4.03 -64.19
CA ASN A 699 -25.24 3.77 -65.11
C ASN A 699 -26.00 5.08 -65.30
N THR A 700 -25.81 5.76 -66.43
CA THR A 700 -26.54 6.98 -66.81
C THR A 700 -27.84 6.68 -67.57
N GLY A 701 -28.16 5.40 -67.78
CA GLY A 701 -29.42 4.96 -68.36
C GLY A 701 -30.55 4.81 -67.34
N ASP A 702 -31.77 4.62 -67.83
CA ASP A 702 -32.98 4.67 -67.02
C ASP A 702 -33.36 3.33 -66.38
N VAL A 703 -32.75 2.21 -66.80
CA VAL A 703 -33.03 0.88 -66.22
C VAL A 703 -31.83 0.28 -65.48
N PRO A 704 -32.06 -0.59 -64.47
CA PRO A 704 -30.97 -1.21 -63.71
C PRO A 704 -30.05 -2.07 -64.59
N MET A 705 -28.75 -2.08 -64.28
CA MET A 705 -27.77 -2.99 -64.87
C MET A 705 -26.86 -3.60 -63.80
N PRO A 706 -26.24 -4.77 -64.05
CA PRO A 706 -25.18 -5.29 -63.20
C PRO A 706 -24.03 -4.29 -63.10
N ALA A 707 -23.45 -4.14 -61.91
CA ALA A 707 -22.21 -3.39 -61.77
C ALA A 707 -21.08 -4.11 -62.56
N PRO A 708 -20.24 -3.37 -63.30
CA PRO A 708 -19.13 -3.91 -64.08
C PRO A 708 -18.02 -4.54 -63.23
#